data_AF-A0A350EW19-F1
#
_entry.id   AF-A0A350EW19-F1
#
_cell.length_a   1.000
_cell.length_b   1.000
_cell.length_c   1.000
_cell.angle_alpha   90.00
_cell.angle_beta   90.00
_cell.angle_gamma   90.00
#
_symmetry.space_group_name_H-M   'P 1'
#
loop_
_entity.id
_entity.type
_entity.pdbx_description
1 polymer ?
#
loop_
_entity_poly.entity_id
_entity_poly.type
_entity_poly.pdbx_seq_one_letter_code
_entity_poly.pdbx_strand_id
1 'polypeptide(L)'
;MNIRLAALIGLIHAGYLSAGQNLETARYLPMEGAPRAIYLRLAESLHLAFDTELLRTHLAWSGEGLQLNGTPHTGSKTPFLCRPIGQPIFTSLPASAWHVGDVMPDLAGGRSDDLEFLAMKSVGGRAVFRYQVGRGRQATVIEETPLALPGFPQGLGRQFEIGPSTETLWLQLLAGSAATEEILHFDQDAVAFRDDRGWVMIWAGVRPEGSNWTNTVTTTGFTHTIESESGGESVPEKVRRDGPIVRSLLSIPPREQTVRCQILMTRVPSLPPDLSAAIRELKTAVATELGRAPAITPPTTAYQVSANGRRQRGDESYAVESLPLPPEVELKVTGMAWFTDETLAISTWTGEIWLLENARDEIGKNRFRKFAGGLNEPLGLAVIDGDIVVAQKPELTRIKDLDGDGVADSFECLNDDWHFTGNYHAFTFGPALAHDGSFLLGFCGQRARWDVDYAGWIVRIGADGRGISPVASGLRAPNGIGHYGPDGDLFATDNQGNWIGACKLNHIQAGLTYGYRSALPAPEIAWEQPPANFTPPAVWFPRKLAPSAAGFVTIPAEGFGPFGRQMLVADFQNAVVLRVALENVNGRWQGAVFPFLKGFGSGANRLIFDPEGRLYVGGVKNKAWSSVGPFEQSLDRVAFTGVAPFEVLQARAMEDGLELIFTAPVSREFAGDSDSYFVSQFRYAHHETYGSPEFDHAGTPGSATPIEITGVTVSEDARRVRLNLPGLKTRYVTRVVASGVESVTGELLRSEELYYTLNELPQ
;
A
#
# COMPACT_ATOMS: atom_id res chain seq x y z
N MET A 1 -21.70 -52.29 -9.67
CA MET A 1 -21.56 -51.62 -8.36
C MET A 1 -20.11 -51.32 -8.01
N ASN A 2 -19.15 -52.25 -8.19
CA ASN A 2 -17.73 -52.04 -7.84
C ASN A 2 -16.91 -51.14 -8.79
N ILE A 3 -17.38 -50.88 -10.02
CA ILE A 3 -16.59 -50.14 -11.04
C ILE A 3 -16.61 -48.62 -10.81
N ARG A 4 -17.64 -48.07 -10.15
CA ARG A 4 -17.73 -46.61 -9.89
C ARG A 4 -16.99 -46.17 -8.62
N LEU A 5 -16.91 -47.04 -7.60
CA LEU A 5 -16.07 -46.79 -6.42
C LEU A 5 -14.58 -46.90 -6.79
N ALA A 6 -14.22 -47.85 -7.66
CA ALA A 6 -12.86 -47.98 -8.21
C ALA A 6 -12.43 -46.76 -9.06
N ALA A 7 -13.35 -46.08 -9.74
CA ALA A 7 -13.04 -44.84 -10.46
C ALA A 7 -12.79 -43.66 -9.50
N LEU A 8 -13.51 -43.60 -8.38
CA LEU A 8 -13.28 -42.65 -7.29
C LEU A 8 -11.94 -42.93 -6.57
N ILE A 9 -11.63 -44.22 -6.34
CA ILE A 9 -10.37 -44.69 -5.73
C ILE A 9 -9.18 -44.57 -6.69
N GLY A 10 -9.40 -44.70 -8.01
CA GLY A 10 -8.39 -44.48 -9.05
C GLY A 10 -7.98 -43.02 -9.18
N LEU A 11 -8.89 -42.09 -8.88
CA LEU A 11 -8.60 -40.65 -8.72
C LEU A 11 -7.82 -40.34 -7.43
N ILE A 12 -7.98 -41.16 -6.38
CA ILE A 12 -7.22 -41.05 -5.12
C ILE A 12 -5.75 -41.49 -5.29
N HIS A 13 -5.45 -42.38 -6.24
CA HIS A 13 -4.12 -42.98 -6.45
C HIS A 13 -3.28 -42.34 -7.58
N ALA A 14 -3.84 -41.43 -8.38
CA ALA A 14 -3.07 -40.67 -9.36
C ALA A 14 -2.35 -39.52 -8.63
N GLY A 15 -1.06 -39.72 -8.36
CA GLY A 15 -0.24 -38.85 -7.51
C GLY A 15 -0.35 -37.37 -7.85
N TYR A 16 -0.69 -36.58 -6.84
CA TYR A 16 -0.44 -35.14 -6.81
C TYR A 16 0.66 -34.88 -5.80
N LEU A 17 1.78 -34.34 -6.28
CA LEU A 17 2.74 -33.67 -5.41
C LEU A 17 1.99 -32.52 -4.75
N SER A 18 1.91 -32.50 -3.42
CA SER A 18 1.51 -31.30 -2.70
C SER A 18 2.50 -30.21 -3.09
N ALA A 19 2.06 -29.22 -3.87
CA ALA A 19 2.78 -27.94 -3.88
C ALA A 19 2.83 -27.50 -2.41
N GLY A 20 4.02 -27.26 -1.87
CA GLY A 20 4.18 -26.86 -0.47
C GLY A 20 3.22 -25.71 -0.17
N GLN A 21 2.40 -25.85 0.87
CA GLN A 21 1.41 -24.85 1.29
C GLN A 21 2.11 -23.68 2.01
N ASN A 22 3.13 -23.09 1.39
CA ASN A 22 3.93 -22.03 1.97
C ASN A 22 3.27 -20.65 1.71
N LEU A 23 3.57 -19.69 2.58
CA LEU A 23 3.18 -18.28 2.50
C LEU A 23 3.58 -17.62 1.17
N GLU A 24 4.56 -18.15 0.45
CA GLU A 24 4.92 -17.66 -0.90
C GLU A 24 3.76 -17.70 -1.90
N THR A 25 2.79 -18.60 -1.68
CA THR A 25 1.60 -18.73 -2.51
C THR A 25 0.43 -17.90 -2.00
N ALA A 26 0.52 -17.36 -0.79
CA ALA A 26 -0.48 -16.52 -0.18
C ALA A 26 -0.45 -15.10 -0.75
N ARG A 27 -1.62 -14.50 -0.97
CA ARG A 27 -1.72 -13.13 -1.50
C ARG A 27 -2.93 -12.38 -0.96
N TYR A 28 -2.72 -11.19 -0.40
CA TYR A 28 -3.77 -10.21 -0.18
C TYR A 28 -4.25 -9.66 -1.52
N LEU A 29 -5.50 -9.91 -1.86
CA LEU A 29 -6.12 -9.47 -3.11
C LEU A 29 -7.62 -9.22 -2.88
N PRO A 30 -8.16 -8.11 -3.39
CA PRO A 30 -9.57 -7.83 -3.24
C PRO A 30 -10.41 -8.67 -4.20
N MET A 31 -11.52 -9.20 -3.68
CA MET A 31 -12.52 -9.94 -4.45
C MET A 31 -13.91 -9.33 -4.22
N GLU A 32 -14.82 -9.56 -5.17
CA GLU A 32 -16.21 -9.15 -5.03
C GLU A 32 -16.85 -9.80 -3.79
N GLY A 33 -17.37 -8.97 -2.88
CA GLY A 33 -17.95 -9.42 -1.61
C GLY A 33 -16.94 -9.88 -0.55
N ALA A 34 -15.63 -9.72 -0.79
CA ALA A 34 -14.55 -9.88 0.19
C ALA A 34 -13.34 -8.99 -0.23
N PRO A 35 -13.43 -7.66 -0.05
CA PRO A 35 -12.37 -6.74 -0.46
C PRO A 35 -11.06 -6.96 0.33
N ARG A 36 -11.13 -7.59 1.51
CA ARG A 36 -10.01 -7.94 2.38
C ARG A 36 -9.75 -9.45 2.36
N ALA A 37 -9.56 -10.01 1.16
CA ALA A 37 -9.33 -11.45 1.01
C ALA A 37 -7.83 -11.79 0.96
N ILE A 38 -7.48 -12.91 1.59
CA ILE A 38 -6.23 -13.63 1.40
C ILE A 38 -6.51 -14.83 0.51
N TYR A 39 -5.92 -14.84 -0.68
CA TYR A 39 -5.87 -15.98 -1.57
C TYR A 39 -4.80 -16.98 -1.10
N LEU A 40 -5.13 -18.27 -1.13
CA LEU A 40 -4.21 -19.38 -0.91
C LEU A 40 -4.37 -20.43 -2.01
N ARG A 41 -3.24 -20.90 -2.54
CA ARG A 41 -3.18 -22.11 -3.38
C ARG A 41 -2.88 -23.32 -2.50
N LEU A 42 -3.86 -24.18 -2.28
CA LEU A 42 -3.75 -25.34 -1.39
C LEU A 42 -3.20 -26.59 -2.09
N ALA A 43 -3.45 -26.71 -3.39
CA ALA A 43 -2.90 -27.73 -4.27
C ALA A 43 -2.79 -27.18 -5.70
N GLU A 44 -2.31 -28.00 -6.65
CA GLU A 44 -2.18 -27.57 -8.04
C GLU A 44 -3.49 -26.98 -8.59
N SER A 45 -4.61 -27.64 -8.28
CA SER A 45 -5.94 -27.28 -8.75
C SER A 45 -6.90 -26.80 -7.66
N LEU A 46 -6.49 -26.72 -6.38
CA LEU A 46 -7.37 -26.33 -5.27
C LEU A 46 -6.95 -24.99 -4.68
N HIS A 47 -7.91 -24.08 -4.56
CA HIS A 47 -7.69 -22.70 -4.15
C HIS A 47 -8.74 -22.24 -3.14
N LEU A 48 -8.37 -21.27 -2.32
CA LEU A 48 -9.22 -20.69 -1.29
C LEU A 48 -9.00 -19.18 -1.20
N ALA A 49 -10.07 -18.44 -0.91
CA ALA A 49 -10.04 -17.05 -0.50
C ALA A 49 -10.62 -16.92 0.92
N PHE A 50 -9.82 -16.41 1.85
CA PHE A 50 -10.21 -16.15 3.23
C PHE A 50 -10.44 -14.65 3.43
N ASP A 51 -11.60 -14.27 3.94
CA ASP A 51 -11.99 -12.89 4.19
C ASP A 51 -11.61 -12.52 5.63
N THR A 52 -10.64 -11.62 5.78
CA THR A 52 -10.06 -11.27 7.10
C THR A 52 -10.99 -10.38 7.92
N GLU A 53 -11.95 -9.70 7.30
CA GLU A 53 -12.92 -8.85 8.01
C GLU A 53 -14.02 -9.69 8.67
N LEU A 54 -14.50 -10.71 7.95
CA LEU A 54 -15.58 -11.59 8.43
C LEU A 54 -15.08 -12.93 9.00
N LEU A 55 -13.76 -13.12 9.03
CA LEU A 55 -13.04 -14.33 9.48
C LEU A 55 -13.56 -15.63 8.86
N ARG A 56 -13.96 -15.58 7.58
CA ARG A 56 -14.65 -16.67 6.88
C ARG A 56 -13.88 -17.15 5.66
N THR A 57 -14.07 -18.42 5.30
CA THR A 57 -13.77 -18.86 3.93
C THR A 57 -14.82 -18.27 2.98
N HIS A 58 -14.45 -17.23 2.24
CA HIS A 58 -15.30 -16.56 1.26
C HIS A 58 -15.63 -17.50 0.09
N LEU A 59 -14.60 -18.11 -0.50
CA LEU A 59 -14.71 -18.96 -1.68
C LEU A 59 -13.66 -20.06 -1.63
N ALA A 60 -14.06 -21.27 -1.99
CA ALA A 60 -13.13 -22.34 -2.37
C ALA A 60 -13.48 -22.80 -3.79
N TRP A 61 -12.48 -23.06 -4.62
CA TRP A 61 -12.70 -23.47 -6.01
C TRP A 61 -11.61 -24.41 -6.50
N SER A 62 -11.97 -25.19 -7.53
CA SER A 62 -11.02 -26.01 -8.26
C SER A 62 -10.76 -25.47 -9.66
N GLY A 63 -9.51 -25.35 -10.10
CA GLY A 63 -9.17 -24.89 -11.45
C GLY A 63 -7.76 -24.32 -11.58
N GLU A 64 -7.58 -23.43 -12.54
CA GLU A 64 -6.28 -22.89 -12.97
C GLU A 64 -5.74 -21.80 -12.04
N GLY A 65 -6.53 -21.31 -11.08
CA GLY A 65 -6.10 -20.35 -10.07
C GLY A 65 -6.93 -19.08 -10.09
N LEU A 66 -6.27 -17.93 -10.16
CA LEU A 66 -6.90 -16.62 -10.00
C LEU A 66 -6.51 -15.70 -11.15
N GLN A 67 -7.48 -15.00 -11.71
CA GLN A 67 -7.24 -13.87 -12.61
C GLN A 67 -6.85 -12.65 -11.75
N LEU A 68 -5.58 -12.29 -11.78
CA LEU A 68 -5.07 -11.06 -11.17
C LEU A 68 -5.54 -9.86 -11.98
N ASN A 69 -6.17 -8.92 -11.30
CA ASN A 69 -6.71 -7.69 -11.86
C ASN A 69 -6.07 -6.48 -11.18
N GLY A 70 -6.32 -5.31 -11.73
CA GLY A 70 -5.78 -4.06 -11.19
C GLY A 70 -4.46 -3.67 -11.80
N THR A 71 -4.05 -2.45 -11.45
CA THR A 71 -2.98 -1.75 -12.15
C THR A 71 -1.58 -2.32 -11.96
N PRO A 72 -1.21 -2.89 -10.80
CA PRO A 72 0.08 -3.58 -10.65
C PRO A 72 0.25 -4.76 -11.62
N HIS A 73 -0.83 -5.51 -11.86
CA HIS A 73 -0.77 -6.79 -12.57
C HIS A 73 -1.07 -6.67 -14.06
N THR A 74 -2.04 -5.82 -14.43
CA THR A 74 -2.49 -5.69 -15.82
C THR A 74 -2.02 -4.39 -16.49
N GLY A 75 -1.56 -3.42 -15.68
CA GLY A 75 -1.35 -2.04 -16.12
C GLY A 75 -2.65 -1.30 -16.47
N SER A 76 -3.82 -1.90 -16.25
CA SER A 76 -5.13 -1.30 -16.48
C SER A 76 -5.68 -0.67 -15.20
N LYS A 77 -6.51 0.36 -15.38
CA LYS A 77 -7.29 0.97 -14.30
C LYS A 77 -8.47 0.08 -13.89
N THR A 78 -8.90 -0.83 -14.78
CA THR A 78 -10.08 -1.69 -14.60
C THR A 78 -9.97 -3.01 -15.37
N PRO A 79 -10.60 -4.11 -14.91
CA PRO A 79 -11.13 -4.30 -13.55
C PRO A 79 -9.99 -4.36 -12.51
N PHE A 80 -10.32 -4.21 -11.23
CA PHE A 80 -9.37 -4.29 -10.11
C PHE A 80 -9.67 -5.48 -9.18
N LEU A 81 -10.94 -5.76 -8.88
CA LEU A 81 -11.36 -6.95 -8.15
C LEU A 81 -10.96 -8.22 -8.90
N CYS A 82 -10.21 -9.10 -8.22
CA CYS A 82 -9.71 -10.36 -8.77
C CYS A 82 -10.84 -11.40 -8.87
N ARG A 83 -10.73 -12.33 -9.83
CA ARG A 83 -11.76 -13.34 -10.11
C ARG A 83 -11.19 -14.76 -10.15
N PRO A 84 -11.90 -15.76 -9.60
CA PRO A 84 -11.45 -17.15 -9.68
C PRO A 84 -11.48 -17.65 -11.13
N ILE A 85 -10.48 -18.45 -11.52
CA ILE A 85 -10.48 -19.21 -12.77
C ILE A 85 -10.69 -20.68 -12.39
N GLY A 86 -11.91 -21.17 -12.58
CA GLY A 86 -12.29 -22.54 -12.25
C GLY A 86 -13.74 -22.69 -11.82
N GLN A 87 -14.03 -23.83 -11.21
CA GLN A 87 -15.35 -24.19 -10.70
C GLN A 87 -15.38 -24.01 -9.18
N PRO A 88 -16.26 -23.14 -8.64
CA PRO A 88 -16.47 -23.05 -7.21
C PRO A 88 -16.87 -24.40 -6.60
N ILE A 89 -16.30 -24.73 -5.46
CA ILE A 89 -16.70 -25.84 -4.59
C ILE A 89 -17.84 -25.37 -3.69
N PHE A 90 -17.69 -24.18 -3.11
CA PHE A 90 -18.74 -23.44 -2.43
C PHE A 90 -18.37 -21.96 -2.36
N THR A 91 -19.39 -21.12 -2.15
CA THR A 91 -19.24 -19.69 -1.90
C THR A 91 -20.03 -19.36 -0.65
N SER A 92 -19.42 -18.69 0.30
CA SER A 92 -20.10 -18.22 1.51
C SER A 92 -20.71 -16.85 1.25
N LEU A 93 -21.90 -16.62 1.80
CA LEU A 93 -22.49 -15.28 1.91
C LEU A 93 -21.62 -14.41 2.84
N PRO A 94 -21.52 -13.08 2.62
CA PRO A 94 -20.79 -12.15 3.47
C PRO A 94 -21.49 -11.96 4.82
N ALA A 95 -21.34 -12.98 5.65
CA ALA A 95 -21.75 -13.05 7.04
C ALA A 95 -20.58 -13.54 7.87
N SER A 96 -20.50 -13.06 9.12
CA SER A 96 -19.44 -13.42 10.05
C SER A 96 -19.33 -14.95 10.22
N ALA A 97 -18.10 -15.46 10.29
CA ALA A 97 -17.88 -16.88 10.57
C ALA A 97 -18.05 -17.22 12.06
N TRP A 98 -17.87 -16.24 12.94
CA TRP A 98 -17.83 -16.47 14.38
C TRP A 98 -18.82 -15.54 15.09
N HIS A 99 -19.50 -16.09 16.10
CA HIS A 99 -20.35 -15.34 17.00
C HIS A 99 -20.16 -15.84 18.43
N VAL A 100 -20.37 -14.94 19.41
CA VAL A 100 -20.27 -15.24 20.84
C VAL A 100 -21.67 -15.18 21.45
N GLY A 101 -22.01 -16.15 22.29
CA GLY A 101 -23.24 -16.18 23.08
C GLY A 101 -24.00 -17.51 23.02
N ASP A 102 -24.98 -17.67 23.91
CA ASP A 102 -25.68 -18.95 24.12
C ASP A 102 -26.81 -19.23 23.11
N VAL A 103 -27.14 -18.26 22.25
CA VAL A 103 -28.21 -18.38 21.27
C VAL A 103 -27.61 -18.49 19.86
N MET A 104 -28.20 -19.36 19.03
CA MET A 104 -27.82 -19.47 17.63
C MET A 104 -27.95 -18.08 16.95
N PRO A 105 -26.89 -17.57 16.31
CA PRO A 105 -26.90 -16.23 15.73
C PRO A 105 -27.78 -16.18 14.49
N ASP A 106 -28.44 -15.05 14.27
CA ASP A 106 -29.05 -14.71 12.99
C ASP A 106 -27.98 -14.55 11.90
N LEU A 107 -28.40 -14.65 10.64
CA LEU A 107 -27.51 -14.40 9.51
C LEU A 107 -27.29 -12.88 9.36
N ALA A 108 -26.19 -12.38 9.91
CA ALA A 108 -25.81 -10.96 9.83
C ALA A 108 -24.51 -10.78 9.05
N GLY A 109 -24.50 -9.77 8.17
CA GLY A 109 -23.31 -9.31 7.45
C GLY A 109 -22.66 -8.10 8.11
N GLY A 110 -21.52 -7.68 7.55
CA GLY A 110 -20.76 -6.53 8.03
C GLY A 110 -19.75 -6.87 9.12
N ARG A 111 -18.76 -5.98 9.27
CA ARG A 111 -17.69 -6.09 10.27
C ARG A 111 -18.25 -6.10 11.70
N SER A 112 -17.66 -6.92 12.55
CA SER A 112 -17.99 -7.02 13.97
C SER A 112 -16.77 -6.64 14.82
N ASP A 113 -16.97 -5.83 15.85
CA ASP A 113 -15.92 -5.50 16.83
C ASP A 113 -15.46 -6.72 17.66
N ASP A 114 -16.23 -7.81 17.64
CA ASP A 114 -15.88 -9.04 18.36
C ASP A 114 -14.87 -9.89 17.57
N LEU A 115 -14.56 -9.52 16.32
CA LEU A 115 -13.74 -10.29 15.41
C LEU A 115 -12.51 -9.48 15.01
N GLU A 116 -11.33 -10.06 15.18
CA GLU A 116 -10.06 -9.40 14.86
C GLU A 116 -9.13 -10.40 14.19
N PHE A 117 -8.70 -10.10 12.96
CA PHE A 117 -7.65 -10.86 12.30
C PHE A 117 -6.29 -10.44 12.87
N LEU A 118 -5.50 -11.41 13.33
CA LEU A 118 -4.24 -11.12 14.02
C LEU A 118 -3.03 -11.35 13.13
N ALA A 119 -2.98 -12.48 12.41
CA ALA A 119 -1.84 -12.80 11.56
C ALA A 119 -2.10 -13.91 10.56
N MET A 120 -1.29 -13.94 9.51
CA MET A 120 -1.01 -15.13 8.71
C MET A 120 0.42 -15.60 9.01
N LYS A 121 0.60 -16.90 9.31
CA LYS A 121 1.92 -17.46 9.69
C LYS A 121 2.22 -18.78 8.96
N SER A 122 3.50 -19.12 8.84
CA SER A 122 3.98 -20.42 8.38
C SER A 122 4.24 -21.31 9.59
N VAL A 123 3.54 -22.45 9.68
CA VAL A 123 3.79 -23.45 10.74
C VAL A 123 3.95 -24.81 10.08
N GLY A 124 5.16 -25.37 10.14
CA GLY A 124 5.47 -26.64 9.49
C GLY A 124 5.21 -26.63 7.98
N GLY A 125 5.41 -25.49 7.32
CA GLY A 125 5.21 -25.32 5.87
C GLY A 125 3.75 -25.20 5.44
N ARG A 126 2.86 -24.86 6.38
CA ARG A 126 1.45 -24.60 6.14
C ARG A 126 1.10 -23.18 6.54
N ALA A 127 0.29 -22.51 5.72
CA ALA A 127 -0.33 -21.25 6.10
C ALA A 127 -1.35 -21.47 7.24
N VAL A 128 -1.20 -20.71 8.31
CA VAL A 128 -2.09 -20.66 9.46
C VAL A 128 -2.65 -19.25 9.59
N PHE A 129 -3.97 -19.14 9.64
CA PHE A 129 -4.67 -17.91 9.95
C PHE A 129 -4.92 -17.84 11.44
N ARG A 130 -4.42 -16.80 12.09
CA ARG A 130 -4.62 -16.55 13.51
C ARG A 130 -5.54 -15.35 13.67
N TYR A 131 -6.58 -15.53 14.46
CA TYR A 131 -7.57 -14.48 14.71
C TYR A 131 -8.19 -14.63 16.10
N GLN A 132 -8.88 -13.59 16.54
CA GLN A 132 -9.52 -13.50 17.85
C GLN A 132 -11.03 -13.37 17.70
N VAL A 133 -11.75 -14.03 18.60
CA VAL A 133 -13.23 -14.03 18.69
C VAL A 133 -13.65 -13.64 20.11
N GLY A 134 -14.50 -12.63 20.24
CA GLY A 134 -14.89 -12.00 21.50
C GLY A 134 -14.00 -10.81 21.88
N ARG A 135 -14.31 -10.16 23.01
CA ARG A 135 -13.64 -8.91 23.43
C ARG A 135 -12.74 -9.07 24.66
N GLY A 136 -11.68 -8.26 24.69
CA GLY A 136 -10.87 -8.03 25.88
C GLY A 136 -10.24 -9.32 26.43
N ARG A 137 -10.21 -9.46 27.76
CA ARG A 137 -9.61 -10.62 28.44
C ARG A 137 -10.38 -11.93 28.26
N GLN A 138 -11.60 -11.88 27.72
CA GLN A 138 -12.44 -13.04 27.46
C GLN A 138 -12.35 -13.52 26.00
N ALA A 139 -11.60 -12.81 25.17
CA ALA A 139 -11.45 -13.15 23.78
C ALA A 139 -10.70 -14.48 23.61
N THR A 140 -11.20 -15.31 22.70
CA THR A 140 -10.63 -16.61 22.37
C THR A 140 -9.78 -16.48 21.13
N VAL A 141 -8.53 -16.93 21.20
CA VAL A 141 -7.65 -17.02 20.03
C VAL A 141 -7.96 -18.32 19.28
N ILE A 142 -8.07 -18.20 17.96
CA ILE A 142 -8.30 -19.30 17.04
C ILE A 142 -7.13 -19.34 16.05
N GLU A 143 -6.64 -20.55 15.78
CA GLU A 143 -5.75 -20.81 14.66
C GLU A 143 -6.44 -21.75 13.67
N GLU A 144 -6.62 -21.28 12.43
CA GLU A 144 -7.20 -22.03 11.33
C GLU A 144 -6.14 -22.40 10.31
N THR A 145 -6.04 -23.68 9.97
CA THR A 145 -5.16 -24.21 8.92
C THR A 145 -6.01 -24.81 7.80
N PRO A 146 -6.12 -24.14 6.64
CA PRO A 146 -6.73 -24.71 5.45
C PRO A 146 -5.81 -25.75 4.80
N LEU A 147 -6.36 -26.89 4.39
CA LEU A 147 -5.62 -28.04 3.87
C LEU A 147 -6.25 -28.53 2.55
N ALA A 148 -5.43 -29.04 1.63
CA ALA A 148 -5.95 -29.92 0.59
C ALA A 148 -6.17 -31.32 1.16
N LEU A 149 -7.28 -31.96 0.79
CA LEU A 149 -7.54 -33.35 1.19
C LEU A 149 -6.90 -34.33 0.22
N PRO A 150 -5.97 -35.18 0.66
CA PRO A 150 -5.27 -36.08 -0.24
C PRO A 150 -6.23 -37.07 -0.91
N GLY A 151 -6.11 -37.19 -2.23
CA GLY A 151 -6.99 -38.00 -3.07
C GLY A 151 -8.33 -37.36 -3.44
N PHE A 152 -8.63 -36.14 -2.97
CA PHE A 152 -9.86 -35.42 -3.29
C PHE A 152 -9.52 -34.06 -3.93
N PRO A 153 -9.49 -33.95 -5.27
CA PRO A 153 -9.12 -32.71 -5.96
C PRO A 153 -9.99 -31.49 -5.62
N GLN A 154 -11.23 -31.73 -5.19
CA GLN A 154 -12.18 -30.70 -4.71
C GLN A 154 -12.42 -30.80 -3.20
N GLY A 155 -11.49 -31.37 -2.46
CA GLY A 155 -11.59 -31.57 -1.02
C GLY A 155 -10.82 -30.51 -0.25
N LEU A 156 -11.54 -29.67 0.49
CA LEU A 156 -10.99 -28.70 1.42
C LEU A 156 -11.07 -29.24 2.84
N GLY A 157 -9.94 -29.30 3.53
CA GLY A 157 -9.87 -29.46 4.98
C GLY A 157 -9.70 -28.11 5.66
N ARG A 158 -10.30 -27.94 6.84
CA ARG A 158 -10.11 -26.80 7.73
C ARG A 158 -9.87 -27.36 9.13
N GLN A 159 -8.66 -27.17 9.65
CA GLN A 159 -8.32 -27.52 11.01
C GLN A 159 -8.35 -26.27 11.87
N PHE A 160 -8.96 -26.35 13.04
CA PHE A 160 -9.01 -25.28 14.01
C PHE A 160 -8.37 -25.74 15.31
N GLU A 161 -7.49 -24.91 15.85
CA GLU A 161 -7.12 -24.93 17.27
C GLU A 161 -7.84 -23.76 17.95
N ILE A 162 -8.75 -24.08 18.85
CA ILE A 162 -9.67 -23.14 19.49
C ILE A 162 -9.23 -23.00 20.93
N GLY A 163 -8.75 -21.82 21.32
CA GLY A 163 -8.30 -21.55 22.68
C GLY A 163 -9.41 -21.66 23.73
N PRO A 164 -9.05 -21.47 25.01
CA PRO A 164 -10.03 -21.40 26.10
C PRO A 164 -11.07 -20.29 25.87
N SER A 165 -12.33 -20.55 26.24
CA SER A 165 -13.43 -19.60 26.10
C SER A 165 -14.32 -19.61 27.36
N THR A 166 -14.81 -18.43 27.76
CA THR A 166 -15.77 -18.29 28.87
C THR A 166 -17.22 -18.30 28.42
N GLU A 167 -17.45 -18.17 27.11
CA GLU A 167 -18.76 -18.10 26.48
C GLU A 167 -18.89 -19.17 25.39
N THR A 168 -20.13 -19.48 25.03
CA THR A 168 -20.42 -20.35 23.89
C THR A 168 -19.98 -19.65 22.61
N LEU A 169 -19.20 -20.36 21.79
CA LEU A 169 -18.77 -19.89 20.47
C LEU A 169 -19.59 -20.58 19.38
N TRP A 170 -20.06 -19.82 18.40
CA TRP A 170 -20.72 -20.35 17.21
C TRP A 170 -19.81 -20.16 16.01
N LEU A 171 -19.39 -21.28 15.40
CA LEU A 171 -18.65 -21.31 14.15
C LEU A 171 -19.61 -21.62 13.00
N GLN A 172 -19.84 -20.64 12.13
CA GLN A 172 -20.54 -20.80 10.86
C GLN A 172 -19.59 -21.41 9.82
N LEU A 173 -19.74 -22.72 9.61
CA LEU A 173 -18.95 -23.50 8.64
C LEU A 173 -19.26 -23.06 7.21
N LEU A 174 -20.53 -22.78 6.95
CA LEU A 174 -21.03 -22.29 5.69
C LEU A 174 -22.36 -21.56 5.89
N ALA A 175 -22.54 -20.45 5.18
CA ALA A 175 -23.84 -19.90 4.81
C ALA A 175 -23.87 -19.72 3.30
N GLY A 176 -24.73 -20.43 2.59
CA GLY A 176 -24.72 -20.45 1.12
C GLY A 176 -26.10 -20.61 0.52
N SER A 177 -26.25 -20.17 -0.74
CA SER A 177 -27.47 -20.41 -1.51
C SER A 177 -27.64 -21.90 -1.80
N ALA A 178 -28.88 -22.37 -1.72
CA ALA A 178 -29.27 -23.75 -2.03
C ALA A 178 -30.37 -23.78 -3.09
N ALA A 179 -30.40 -24.86 -3.86
CA ALA A 179 -31.42 -25.11 -4.89
C ALA A 179 -32.70 -25.71 -4.31
N THR A 180 -32.62 -26.32 -3.12
CA THR A 180 -33.75 -26.94 -2.42
C THR A 180 -33.68 -26.60 -0.93
N GLU A 181 -34.78 -26.81 -0.22
CA GLU A 181 -34.82 -26.74 1.25
C GLU A 181 -34.34 -28.03 1.92
N GLU A 182 -33.85 -29.00 1.13
CA GLU A 182 -33.46 -30.31 1.61
C GLU A 182 -32.01 -30.30 2.10
N ILE A 183 -31.83 -30.67 3.38
CA ILE A 183 -30.54 -31.00 3.97
C ILE A 183 -30.56 -32.50 4.26
N LEU A 184 -29.62 -33.22 3.66
CA LEU A 184 -29.43 -34.65 3.91
C LEU A 184 -28.46 -34.84 5.07
N HIS A 185 -28.92 -35.55 6.09
CA HIS A 185 -28.10 -35.99 7.21
C HIS A 185 -27.73 -37.45 7.00
N PHE A 186 -26.45 -37.75 6.91
CA PHE A 186 -25.97 -39.12 6.65
C PHE A 186 -25.51 -39.81 7.92
N ASP A 187 -24.90 -39.06 8.82
CA ASP A 187 -24.68 -39.40 10.22
C ASP A 187 -24.69 -38.11 11.06
N GLN A 188 -24.40 -38.21 12.36
CA GLN A 188 -24.33 -37.05 13.27
C GLN A 188 -23.19 -36.07 12.95
N ASP A 189 -22.28 -36.44 12.06
CA ASP A 189 -21.06 -35.75 11.69
C ASP A 189 -20.99 -35.46 10.17
N ALA A 190 -22.04 -35.69 9.39
CA ALA A 190 -22.00 -35.55 7.94
C ALA A 190 -23.35 -35.06 7.39
N VAL A 191 -23.29 -33.95 6.67
CA VAL A 191 -24.44 -33.36 5.98
C VAL A 191 -24.11 -33.07 4.52
N ALA A 192 -25.13 -33.07 3.67
CA ALA A 192 -25.04 -32.45 2.36
C ALA A 192 -26.29 -31.64 2.06
N PHE A 193 -26.09 -30.62 1.25
CA PHE A 193 -27.15 -29.85 0.66
C PHE A 193 -26.83 -29.64 -0.82
N ARG A 194 -27.85 -29.30 -1.59
CA ARG A 194 -27.74 -29.13 -3.03
C ARG A 194 -27.83 -27.67 -3.39
N ASP A 195 -26.88 -27.17 -4.17
CA ASP A 195 -26.99 -25.89 -4.86
C ASP A 195 -27.23 -26.10 -6.36
N ASP A 196 -27.21 -25.01 -7.12
CA ASP A 196 -27.41 -24.99 -8.57
C ASP A 196 -26.33 -25.78 -9.35
N ARG A 197 -25.19 -26.05 -8.73
CA ARG A 197 -24.01 -26.65 -9.35
C ARG A 197 -23.75 -28.09 -8.89
N GLY A 198 -24.39 -28.56 -7.83
CA GLY A 198 -24.28 -29.95 -7.37
C GLY A 198 -24.51 -30.11 -5.88
N TRP A 199 -23.96 -31.19 -5.32
CA TRP A 199 -24.00 -31.45 -3.89
C TRP A 199 -22.74 -30.91 -3.22
N VAL A 200 -22.93 -30.11 -2.18
CA VAL A 200 -21.85 -29.73 -1.27
C VAL A 200 -21.99 -30.58 -0.02
N MET A 201 -20.93 -31.29 0.32
CA MET A 201 -20.86 -32.15 1.49
C MET A 201 -19.99 -31.49 2.55
N ILE A 202 -20.45 -31.48 3.79
CA ILE A 202 -19.70 -31.03 4.96
C ILE A 202 -19.63 -32.20 5.93
N TRP A 203 -18.43 -32.51 6.39
CA TRP A 203 -18.17 -33.56 7.38
C TRP A 203 -17.28 -33.02 8.50
N ALA A 204 -17.59 -33.36 9.75
CA ALA A 204 -16.76 -33.04 10.89
C ALA A 204 -15.94 -34.27 11.29
N GLY A 205 -14.61 -34.17 11.13
CA GLY A 205 -13.70 -35.27 11.47
C GLY A 205 -13.28 -35.34 12.91
N VAL A 206 -13.16 -34.17 13.54
CA VAL A 206 -12.98 -34.04 14.96
C VAL A 206 -13.89 -32.91 15.40
N ARG A 207 -14.73 -33.17 16.40
CA ARG A 207 -15.55 -32.15 17.03
C ARG A 207 -15.13 -32.00 18.49
N PRO A 208 -15.11 -30.77 19.02
CA PRO A 208 -14.90 -30.58 20.44
C PRO A 208 -16.01 -31.27 21.25
N GLU A 209 -15.66 -31.84 22.40
CA GLU A 209 -16.64 -32.45 23.30
C GLU A 209 -17.72 -31.42 23.70
N GLY A 210 -18.97 -31.90 23.79
CA GLY A 210 -20.14 -31.08 24.11
C GLY A 210 -20.61 -30.14 23.00
N SER A 211 -19.94 -30.11 21.84
CA SER A 211 -20.38 -29.28 20.72
C SER A 211 -21.64 -29.81 20.05
N ASN A 212 -22.53 -28.91 19.62
CA ASN A 212 -23.73 -29.26 18.87
C ASN A 212 -23.65 -28.70 17.45
N TRP A 213 -23.92 -29.56 16.46
CA TRP A 213 -23.90 -29.19 15.05
C TRP A 213 -25.33 -28.99 14.55
N THR A 214 -25.66 -27.74 14.24
CA THR A 214 -26.98 -27.32 13.78
C THR A 214 -26.93 -26.98 12.29
N ASN A 215 -27.91 -27.47 11.54
CA ASN A 215 -28.05 -27.19 10.11
C ASN A 215 -29.47 -26.66 9.86
N THR A 216 -29.58 -25.52 9.19
CA THR A 216 -30.85 -24.83 9.00
C THR A 216 -31.00 -24.36 7.56
N VAL A 217 -32.24 -24.30 7.09
CA VAL A 217 -32.60 -23.58 5.87
C VAL A 217 -33.44 -22.39 6.24
N THR A 218 -33.07 -21.23 5.70
CA THR A 218 -33.83 -20.00 5.83
C THR A 218 -34.29 -19.57 4.44
N THR A 219 -35.58 -19.30 4.27
CA THR A 219 -36.19 -18.88 3.00
C THR A 219 -36.46 -17.37 2.95
N THR A 220 -36.25 -16.67 4.06
CA THR A 220 -36.23 -15.21 4.07
C THR A 220 -34.99 -14.72 3.33
N GLY A 221 -35.17 -13.90 2.30
CA GLY A 221 -34.06 -13.41 1.49
C GLY A 221 -33.01 -12.67 2.33
N PHE A 222 -31.74 -12.83 1.97
CA PHE A 222 -30.62 -12.18 2.65
C PHE A 222 -30.13 -11.00 1.82
N THR A 223 -30.19 -9.80 2.40
CA THR A 223 -29.66 -8.59 1.77
C THR A 223 -28.34 -8.22 2.42
N HIS A 224 -27.33 -7.97 1.59
CA HIS A 224 -26.03 -7.48 2.04
C HIS A 224 -25.49 -6.49 1.02
N THR A 225 -24.55 -5.66 1.46
CA THR A 225 -23.81 -4.77 0.57
C THR A 225 -22.51 -5.47 0.17
N ILE A 226 -22.20 -5.49 -1.12
CA ILE A 226 -20.88 -5.86 -1.63
C ILE A 226 -20.19 -4.64 -2.24
N GLU A 227 -18.86 -4.67 -2.26
CA GLU A 227 -18.08 -3.82 -3.15
C GLU A 227 -18.06 -4.47 -4.54
N SER A 228 -18.65 -3.80 -5.53
CA SER A 228 -18.61 -4.18 -6.95
C SER A 228 -17.92 -3.09 -7.80
N GLU A 229 -17.73 -3.34 -9.09
CA GLU A 229 -17.06 -2.41 -10.01
C GLU A 229 -17.95 -1.98 -11.15
N SER A 230 -18.02 -0.67 -11.39
CA SER A 230 -18.70 -0.09 -12.53
C SER A 230 -17.92 1.10 -13.08
N GLY A 231 -17.55 1.07 -14.37
CA GLY A 231 -16.83 2.18 -15.01
C GLY A 231 -15.44 2.49 -14.41
N GLY A 232 -14.89 1.57 -13.60
CA GLY A 232 -13.64 1.75 -12.87
C GLY A 232 -13.73 2.46 -11.54
N GLU A 233 -14.95 2.63 -11.04
CA GLU A 233 -15.21 3.02 -9.67
C GLU A 233 -15.68 1.80 -8.89
N SER A 234 -15.26 1.72 -7.61
CA SER A 234 -15.85 0.79 -6.66
C SER A 234 -17.16 1.36 -6.16
N VAL A 235 -18.24 0.62 -6.35
CA VAL A 235 -19.59 1.02 -5.98
C VAL A 235 -20.15 0.04 -4.94
N PRO A 236 -20.77 0.54 -3.86
CA PRO A 236 -21.47 -0.32 -2.93
C PRO A 236 -22.78 -0.76 -3.60
N GLU A 237 -22.96 -2.06 -3.73
CA GLU A 237 -24.15 -2.65 -4.33
C GLU A 237 -24.92 -3.46 -3.29
N LYS A 238 -26.20 -3.12 -3.08
CA LYS A 238 -27.09 -3.92 -2.23
C LYS A 238 -27.57 -5.14 -3.03
N VAL A 239 -27.01 -6.29 -2.71
CA VAL A 239 -27.38 -7.56 -3.31
C VAL A 239 -28.36 -8.28 -2.39
N ARG A 240 -29.55 -8.56 -2.92
CA ARG A 240 -30.53 -9.44 -2.28
C ARG A 240 -30.41 -10.84 -2.87
N ARG A 241 -30.22 -11.82 -2.00
CA ARG A 241 -30.26 -13.24 -2.34
C ARG A 241 -31.61 -13.80 -1.91
N ASP A 242 -32.47 -14.03 -2.89
CA ASP A 242 -33.76 -14.70 -2.71
C ASP A 242 -33.60 -16.22 -2.90
N GLY A 243 -34.47 -17.00 -2.26
CA GLY A 243 -34.43 -18.46 -2.27
C GLY A 243 -33.83 -19.08 -1.01
N PRO A 244 -33.77 -20.42 -0.94
CA PRO A 244 -33.27 -21.14 0.23
C PRO A 244 -31.79 -20.82 0.52
N ILE A 245 -31.51 -20.45 1.76
CA ILE A 245 -30.15 -20.27 2.30
C ILE A 245 -29.90 -21.38 3.31
N VAL A 246 -28.94 -22.24 3.01
CA VAL A 246 -28.47 -23.27 3.94
C VAL A 246 -27.40 -22.68 4.83
N ARG A 247 -27.51 -22.92 6.13
CA ARG A 247 -26.48 -22.61 7.12
C ARG A 247 -26.08 -23.88 7.87
N SER A 248 -24.79 -24.02 8.11
CA SER A 248 -24.19 -25.11 8.88
C SER A 248 -23.33 -24.49 9.99
N LEU A 249 -23.73 -24.70 11.25
CA LEU A 249 -23.10 -24.06 12.40
C LEU A 249 -22.71 -25.08 13.48
N LEU A 250 -21.54 -24.89 14.07
CA LEU A 250 -21.08 -25.63 15.22
C LEU A 250 -21.11 -24.72 16.45
N SER A 251 -21.90 -25.07 17.46
CA SER A 251 -21.83 -24.46 18.79
C SER A 251 -20.80 -25.18 19.65
N ILE A 252 -19.96 -24.41 20.33
CA ILE A 252 -18.82 -24.89 21.10
C ILE A 252 -18.99 -24.30 22.51
N PRO A 253 -19.33 -25.11 23.53
CA PRO A 253 -19.55 -24.60 24.88
C PRO A 253 -18.24 -24.06 25.50
N PRO A 254 -18.35 -23.19 26.53
CA PRO A 254 -17.24 -22.69 27.32
C PRO A 254 -16.29 -23.80 27.78
N ARG A 255 -15.00 -23.50 27.84
CA ARG A 255 -13.95 -24.47 28.19
C ARG A 255 -12.65 -23.80 28.65
N GLU A 256 -11.93 -24.48 29.52
CA GLU A 256 -10.63 -24.00 30.03
C GLU A 256 -9.42 -24.44 29.18
N GLN A 257 -9.60 -25.40 28.29
CA GLN A 257 -8.51 -25.99 27.49
C GLN A 257 -8.70 -25.71 26.01
N THR A 258 -7.58 -25.56 25.30
CA THR A 258 -7.56 -25.53 23.84
C THR A 258 -8.09 -26.84 23.28
N VAL A 259 -8.96 -26.76 22.27
CA VAL A 259 -9.55 -27.91 21.60
C VAL A 259 -9.34 -27.86 20.11
N ARG A 260 -9.40 -29.04 19.48
CA ARG A 260 -9.29 -29.18 18.03
C ARG A 260 -10.65 -29.41 17.40
N CYS A 261 -10.87 -28.77 16.27
CA CYS A 261 -11.99 -29.04 15.37
C CYS A 261 -11.43 -29.30 13.98
N GLN A 262 -11.98 -30.27 13.26
CA GLN A 262 -11.61 -30.55 11.88
C GLN A 262 -12.86 -30.67 11.03
N ILE A 263 -12.93 -29.84 10.01
CA ILE A 263 -14.07 -29.75 9.10
C ILE A 263 -13.56 -30.02 7.69
N LEU A 264 -14.33 -30.80 6.96
CA LEU A 264 -14.01 -31.19 5.61
C LEU A 264 -15.19 -30.87 4.71
N MET A 265 -14.87 -30.29 3.56
CA MET A 265 -15.84 -29.79 2.61
C MET A 265 -15.45 -30.27 1.23
N THR A 266 -16.43 -30.77 0.48
CA THR A 266 -16.21 -31.14 -0.91
C THR A 266 -17.46 -30.96 -1.75
N ARG A 267 -17.27 -30.99 -3.07
CA ARG A 267 -18.34 -30.95 -4.05
C ARG A 267 -18.37 -32.24 -4.83
N VAL A 268 -19.58 -32.78 -5.02
CA VAL A 268 -19.82 -33.92 -5.90
C VAL A 268 -21.01 -33.64 -6.83
N PRO A 269 -20.93 -34.05 -8.11
CA PRO A 269 -22.04 -33.86 -9.06
C PRO A 269 -23.26 -34.73 -8.69
N SER A 270 -23.02 -35.89 -8.08
CA SER A 270 -24.05 -36.79 -7.56
C SER A 270 -23.56 -37.52 -6.32
N LEU A 271 -24.48 -37.81 -5.40
CA LEU A 271 -24.17 -38.56 -4.19
C LEU A 271 -23.91 -40.04 -4.54
N PRO A 272 -22.86 -40.68 -3.98
CA PRO A 272 -22.63 -42.09 -4.19
C PRO A 272 -23.79 -42.96 -3.63
N PRO A 273 -24.05 -44.15 -4.22
CA PRO A 273 -25.17 -45.01 -3.82
C PRO A 273 -25.03 -45.58 -2.39
N ASP A 274 -23.79 -45.81 -1.93
CA ASP A 274 -23.48 -46.19 -0.54
C ASP A 274 -22.59 -45.12 0.08
N LEU A 275 -23.26 -44.11 0.63
CA LEU A 275 -22.59 -42.93 1.17
C LEU A 275 -21.87 -43.22 2.50
N SER A 276 -22.38 -44.17 3.28
CA SER A 276 -21.77 -44.57 4.56
C SER A 276 -20.39 -45.20 4.37
N ALA A 277 -20.20 -45.99 3.31
CA ALA A 277 -18.88 -46.52 2.95
C ALA A 277 -17.91 -45.42 2.50
N ALA A 278 -18.38 -44.49 1.65
CA ALA A 278 -17.56 -43.36 1.19
C ALA A 278 -17.09 -42.46 2.35
N ILE A 279 -17.97 -42.18 3.31
CA ILE A 279 -17.64 -41.40 4.52
C ILE A 279 -16.60 -42.13 5.40
N ARG A 280 -16.66 -43.46 5.52
CA ARG A 280 -15.66 -44.24 6.28
C ARG A 280 -14.27 -44.25 5.64
N GLU A 281 -14.21 -44.37 4.31
CA GLU A 281 -12.94 -44.30 3.57
C GLU A 281 -12.33 -42.90 3.66
N LEU A 282 -13.14 -41.86 3.52
CA LEU A 282 -12.76 -40.45 3.75
C LEU A 282 -12.21 -40.22 5.16
N LYS A 283 -12.93 -40.69 6.19
CA LYS A 283 -12.50 -40.67 7.61
C LYS A 283 -11.10 -41.27 7.78
N THR A 284 -10.82 -42.37 7.09
CA THR A 284 -9.55 -43.10 7.18
C THR A 284 -8.42 -42.38 6.44
N ALA A 285 -8.67 -41.86 5.24
CA ALA A 285 -7.69 -41.11 4.45
C ALA A 285 -7.20 -39.85 5.18
N VAL A 286 -8.14 -39.14 5.83
CA VAL A 286 -7.87 -37.90 6.56
C VAL A 286 -7.05 -38.16 7.83
N ALA A 287 -7.38 -39.20 8.59
CA ALA A 287 -6.61 -39.60 9.78
C ALA A 287 -5.15 -39.95 9.46
N THR A 288 -4.87 -40.43 8.23
CA THR A 288 -3.54 -40.88 7.79
C THR A 288 -2.62 -39.71 7.39
N GLU A 289 -3.18 -38.62 6.85
CA GLU A 289 -2.40 -37.50 6.31
C GLU A 289 -2.07 -36.40 7.34
N LEU A 290 -2.80 -36.37 8.45
CA LEU A 290 -2.54 -35.47 9.59
C LEU A 290 -1.21 -35.75 10.31
N GLY A 291 -0.52 -36.85 10.00
CA GLY A 291 0.80 -37.19 10.54
C GLY A 291 1.99 -36.82 9.64
N ARG A 292 1.76 -36.28 8.42
CA ARG A 292 2.84 -35.96 7.48
C ARG A 292 3.06 -34.46 7.38
N ALA A 293 4.26 -34.02 7.77
CA ALA A 293 4.74 -32.69 7.43
C ALA A 293 4.93 -32.62 5.89
N PRO A 294 4.47 -31.56 5.21
CA PRO A 294 4.81 -31.37 3.81
C PRO A 294 6.34 -31.26 3.66
N ALA A 295 6.88 -31.82 2.58
CA ALA A 295 8.27 -31.55 2.21
C ALA A 295 8.36 -30.10 1.73
N ILE A 296 9.09 -29.26 2.47
CA ILE A 296 9.34 -27.87 2.12
C ILE A 296 10.75 -27.79 1.55
N THR A 297 10.89 -27.23 0.36
CA THR A 297 12.17 -26.70 -0.09
C THR A 297 11.96 -25.19 -0.22
N PRO A 298 12.45 -24.37 0.73
CA PRO A 298 12.36 -22.93 0.59
C PRO A 298 13.22 -22.52 -0.62
N PRO A 299 12.73 -21.68 -1.54
CA PRO A 299 13.57 -21.13 -2.58
C PRO A 299 14.40 -19.98 -2.00
N THR A 300 15.52 -20.30 -1.36
CA THR A 300 16.54 -19.31 -0.94
C THR A 300 17.39 -18.85 -2.13
N THR A 301 16.76 -18.56 -3.28
CA THR A 301 17.51 -18.16 -4.47
C THR A 301 17.83 -16.68 -4.38
N ALA A 302 19.10 -16.38 -4.16
CA ALA A 302 19.62 -15.04 -4.24
C ALA A 302 20.11 -14.78 -5.67
N TYR A 303 19.69 -13.67 -6.26
CA TYR A 303 20.01 -13.31 -7.65
C TYR A 303 21.18 -12.33 -7.67
N GLN A 304 22.24 -12.73 -8.37
CA GLN A 304 23.42 -11.87 -8.56
C GLN A 304 23.20 -10.92 -9.73
N VAL A 305 23.73 -9.71 -9.55
CA VAL A 305 23.73 -8.68 -10.57
C VAL A 305 24.89 -8.93 -11.53
N SER A 306 24.62 -9.19 -12.82
CA SER A 306 25.67 -9.17 -13.84
C SER A 306 25.89 -7.74 -14.35
N ALA A 307 27.10 -7.21 -14.20
CA ALA A 307 27.47 -5.90 -14.71
C ALA A 307 27.53 -5.93 -16.25
N ASN A 308 26.49 -5.44 -16.92
CA ASN A 308 26.56 -5.08 -18.34
C ASN A 308 26.77 -3.57 -18.42
N GLY A 309 27.92 -3.17 -18.98
CA GLY A 309 28.47 -1.80 -18.97
C GLY A 309 27.47 -0.71 -19.37
N ARG A 310 26.77 -0.16 -18.37
CA ARG A 310 25.97 1.06 -18.53
C ARG A 310 26.83 2.27 -18.16
N ARG A 311 26.76 3.30 -19.00
CA ARG A 311 27.44 4.59 -18.79
C ARG A 311 26.96 5.24 -17.50
N GLN A 312 27.90 5.72 -16.69
CA GLN A 312 27.66 6.70 -15.64
C GLN A 312 26.91 7.89 -16.27
N ARG A 313 25.74 8.21 -15.73
CA ARG A 313 24.95 9.40 -16.10
C ARG A 313 25.24 10.52 -15.08
N GLY A 314 24.62 11.67 -15.29
CA GLY A 314 24.80 12.84 -14.42
C GLY A 314 25.66 13.90 -15.07
N ASP A 315 26.35 14.67 -14.24
CA ASP A 315 27.21 15.79 -14.62
C ASP A 315 28.49 15.79 -13.79
N GLU A 316 29.27 16.86 -13.85
CA GLU A 316 30.54 16.98 -13.13
C GLU A 316 30.37 16.97 -11.61
N SER A 317 29.21 17.39 -11.07
CA SER A 317 28.93 17.47 -9.64
C SER A 317 28.28 16.20 -9.09
N TYR A 318 27.50 15.51 -9.91
CA TYR A 318 26.75 14.32 -9.49
C TYR A 318 26.89 13.18 -10.49
N ALA A 319 27.40 12.05 -9.99
CA ALA A 319 27.42 10.78 -10.70
C ALA A 319 26.13 10.00 -10.43
N VAL A 320 25.44 9.59 -11.48
CA VAL A 320 24.24 8.73 -11.41
C VAL A 320 24.55 7.38 -12.02
N GLU A 321 24.40 6.33 -11.23
CA GLU A 321 24.61 4.94 -11.64
C GLU A 321 23.30 4.16 -11.56
N SER A 322 22.96 3.38 -12.58
CA SER A 322 21.82 2.45 -12.50
C SER A 322 22.27 1.10 -11.98
N LEU A 323 21.61 0.60 -10.94
CA LEU A 323 21.77 -0.79 -10.53
C LEU A 323 21.10 -1.70 -11.56
N PRO A 324 21.82 -2.68 -12.15
CA PRO A 324 21.22 -3.66 -13.02
C PRO A 324 20.26 -4.55 -12.22
N LEU A 325 19.11 -4.84 -12.81
CA LEU A 325 18.11 -5.73 -12.23
C LEU A 325 18.20 -7.09 -12.93
N PRO A 326 18.30 -8.20 -12.19
CA PRO A 326 18.16 -9.54 -12.77
C PRO A 326 16.80 -9.68 -13.47
N PRO A 327 16.69 -10.47 -14.56
CA PRO A 327 15.44 -10.66 -15.30
C PRO A 327 14.26 -11.15 -14.44
N GLU A 328 14.55 -11.86 -13.36
CA GLU A 328 13.58 -12.44 -12.43
C GLU A 328 13.03 -11.43 -11.42
N VAL A 329 13.67 -10.25 -11.27
CA VAL A 329 13.33 -9.25 -10.25
C VAL A 329 12.43 -8.16 -10.86
N GLU A 330 11.19 -8.08 -10.39
CA GLU A 330 10.26 -7.00 -10.70
C GLU A 330 10.27 -5.90 -9.61
N LEU A 331 11.35 -5.11 -9.59
CA LEU A 331 11.60 -4.03 -8.63
C LEU A 331 10.82 -2.73 -8.90
N LYS A 332 9.52 -2.78 -9.16
CA LYS A 332 8.66 -1.58 -9.27
C LYS A 332 8.56 -0.84 -7.93
N VAL A 333 9.56 -0.02 -7.60
CA VAL A 333 9.82 0.48 -6.23
C VAL A 333 8.71 1.40 -5.70
N THR A 334 8.18 1.04 -4.53
CA THR A 334 7.14 1.79 -3.82
C THR A 334 7.47 2.07 -2.35
N GLY A 335 8.53 1.47 -1.81
CA GLY A 335 9.05 1.74 -0.47
C GLY A 335 10.51 1.33 -0.37
N MET A 336 11.27 2.02 0.48
CA MET A 336 12.68 1.70 0.77
C MET A 336 13.01 2.04 2.21
N ALA A 337 13.71 1.16 2.92
CA ALA A 337 14.34 1.47 4.21
C ALA A 337 15.57 0.58 4.43
N TRP A 338 16.55 1.09 5.16
CA TRP A 338 17.72 0.31 5.55
C TRP A 338 17.33 -0.77 6.56
N PHE A 339 17.57 -2.02 6.20
CA PHE A 339 17.37 -3.19 7.05
C PHE A 339 18.57 -3.40 7.97
N THR A 340 19.76 -3.19 7.42
CA THR A 340 21.03 -3.07 8.14
C THR A 340 21.86 -1.99 7.45
N ASP A 341 23.05 -1.69 7.97
CA ASP A 341 23.98 -0.74 7.34
C ASP A 341 24.40 -1.12 5.91
N GLU A 342 24.22 -2.37 5.49
CA GLU A 342 24.61 -2.88 4.16
C GLU A 342 23.45 -3.44 3.33
N THR A 343 22.26 -3.58 3.94
CA THR A 343 21.10 -4.21 3.32
C THR A 343 19.94 -3.23 3.22
N LEU A 344 19.45 -2.99 2.01
CA LEU A 344 18.30 -2.14 1.75
C LEU A 344 17.05 -3.01 1.52
N ALA A 345 16.01 -2.83 2.33
CA ALA A 345 14.69 -3.42 2.10
C ALA A 345 13.89 -2.56 1.12
N ILE A 346 13.23 -3.21 0.16
CA ILE A 346 12.51 -2.56 -0.93
C ILE A 346 11.15 -3.22 -1.10
N SER A 347 10.05 -2.47 -0.96
CA SER A 347 8.73 -2.95 -1.35
C SER A 347 8.45 -2.61 -2.80
N THR A 348 7.73 -3.52 -3.47
CA THR A 348 7.34 -3.37 -4.86
C THR A 348 5.83 -3.19 -4.98
N TRP A 349 5.41 -2.49 -6.04
CA TRP A 349 4.01 -2.28 -6.33
C TRP A 349 3.22 -3.59 -6.52
N THR A 350 3.89 -4.64 -7.00
CA THR A 350 3.32 -5.97 -7.25
C THR A 350 3.16 -6.81 -5.98
N GLY A 351 3.52 -6.28 -4.81
CA GLY A 351 3.24 -6.93 -3.53
C GLY A 351 4.39 -7.76 -2.97
N GLU A 352 5.63 -7.41 -3.29
CA GLU A 352 6.82 -8.13 -2.83
C GLU A 352 7.72 -7.24 -1.97
N ILE A 353 8.55 -7.88 -1.15
CA ILE A 353 9.66 -7.24 -0.43
C ILE A 353 10.95 -7.94 -0.84
N TRP A 354 11.90 -7.15 -1.32
CA TRP A 354 13.24 -7.58 -1.70
C TRP A 354 14.27 -6.97 -0.76
N LEU A 355 15.24 -7.77 -0.35
CA LEU A 355 16.45 -7.32 0.32
C LEU A 355 17.56 -7.20 -0.72
N LEU A 356 18.08 -5.98 -0.88
CA LEU A 356 19.28 -5.70 -1.65
C LEU A 356 20.47 -5.74 -0.68
N GLU A 357 21.18 -6.86 -0.69
CA GLU A 357 22.37 -7.08 0.12
C GLU A 357 23.60 -6.51 -0.58
N ASN A 358 24.61 -6.13 0.21
CA ASN A 358 25.78 -5.38 -0.25
C ASN A 358 25.37 -4.13 -1.03
N ALA A 359 24.30 -3.45 -0.65
CA ALA A 359 23.69 -2.36 -1.43
C ALA A 359 24.70 -1.24 -1.73
N ARG A 360 25.64 -1.03 -0.80
CA ARG A 360 26.65 0.02 -0.80
C ARG A 360 27.90 -0.30 -1.60
N ASP A 361 28.08 -1.55 -2.00
CA ASP A 361 29.24 -2.01 -2.75
C ASP A 361 29.24 -1.47 -4.19
N GLU A 362 30.34 -1.73 -4.89
CA GLU A 362 30.44 -1.54 -6.32
C GLU A 362 29.31 -2.27 -7.06
N ILE A 363 28.77 -1.62 -8.09
CA ILE A 363 27.70 -2.19 -8.91
C ILE A 363 28.15 -3.53 -9.49
N GLY A 364 27.30 -4.54 -9.35
CA GLY A 364 27.57 -5.92 -9.78
C GLY A 364 27.96 -6.86 -8.64
N LYS A 365 28.29 -6.33 -7.45
CA LYS A 365 28.46 -7.13 -6.22
C LYS A 365 27.18 -7.25 -5.39
N ASN A 366 26.17 -6.44 -5.72
CA ASN A 366 24.90 -6.43 -5.03
C ASN A 366 24.12 -7.73 -5.30
N ARG A 367 23.31 -8.15 -4.33
CA ARG A 367 22.52 -9.39 -4.40
C ARG A 367 21.08 -9.11 -4.01
N PHE A 368 20.14 -9.52 -4.86
CA PHE A 368 18.71 -9.42 -4.57
C PHE A 368 18.21 -10.74 -3.99
N ARG A 369 17.55 -10.67 -2.83
CA ARG A 369 16.87 -11.80 -2.21
C ARG A 369 15.44 -11.43 -1.90
N LYS A 370 14.48 -12.26 -2.32
CA LYS A 370 13.08 -12.05 -1.97
C LYS A 370 12.89 -12.41 -0.50
N PHE A 371 12.32 -11.50 0.28
CA PHE A 371 12.04 -11.69 1.70
C PHE A 371 10.58 -12.03 1.94
N ALA A 372 9.67 -11.34 1.25
CA ALA A 372 8.24 -11.55 1.38
C ALA A 372 7.52 -11.37 0.03
N GLY A 373 6.32 -11.93 -0.09
CA GLY A 373 5.45 -11.75 -1.23
C GLY A 373 3.99 -11.78 -0.80
N GLY A 374 3.10 -11.38 -1.71
CA GLY A 374 1.66 -11.48 -1.51
C GLY A 374 1.02 -10.32 -0.77
N LEU A 375 1.67 -9.16 -0.73
CA LEU A 375 1.08 -7.93 -0.20
C LEU A 375 0.19 -7.24 -1.24
N ASN A 376 -0.76 -6.40 -0.80
CA ASN A 376 -1.66 -5.67 -1.70
C ASN A 376 -1.20 -4.20 -1.85
N GLU A 377 -0.48 -3.93 -2.94
CA GLU A 377 0.05 -2.59 -3.28
C GLU A 377 0.71 -1.89 -2.09
N PRO A 378 1.82 -2.44 -1.54
CA PRO A 378 2.52 -1.81 -0.43
C PRO A 378 3.20 -0.52 -0.90
N LEU A 379 2.85 0.64 -0.34
CA LEU A 379 3.37 1.96 -0.79
C LEU A 379 4.27 2.66 0.24
N GLY A 380 5.07 1.86 0.94
CA GLY A 380 6.13 2.28 1.83
C GLY A 380 6.38 1.20 2.89
N LEU A 381 7.53 1.29 3.54
CA LEU A 381 7.92 0.37 4.61
C LEU A 381 8.83 1.08 5.60
N ALA A 382 8.88 0.57 6.82
CA ALA A 382 9.84 0.93 7.86
C ALA A 382 10.49 -0.34 8.40
N VAL A 383 11.71 -0.23 8.94
CA VAL A 383 12.38 -1.30 9.67
C VAL A 383 12.45 -0.90 11.14
N ILE A 384 11.93 -1.74 12.02
CA ILE A 384 11.86 -1.50 13.46
C ILE A 384 12.32 -2.77 14.17
N ASP A 385 13.41 -2.68 14.92
CA ASP A 385 13.97 -3.80 15.69
C ASP A 385 14.20 -5.09 14.88
N GLY A 386 14.56 -4.95 13.59
CA GLY A 386 14.78 -6.06 12.66
C GLY A 386 13.51 -6.58 11.98
N ASP A 387 12.33 -6.09 12.36
CA ASP A 387 11.07 -6.38 11.69
C ASP A 387 10.78 -5.36 10.58
N ILE A 388 10.09 -5.79 9.53
CA ILE A 388 9.63 -4.89 8.48
C ILE A 388 8.15 -4.57 8.72
N VAL A 389 7.81 -3.29 8.84
CA VAL A 389 6.43 -2.81 8.93
C VAL A 389 6.04 -2.14 7.62
N VAL A 390 4.94 -2.58 7.01
CA VAL A 390 4.48 -2.16 5.70
C VAL A 390 3.06 -1.63 5.77
N ALA A 391 2.80 -0.49 5.13
CA ALA A 391 1.44 -0.05 4.87
C ALA A 391 1.00 -0.60 3.51
N GLN A 392 0.00 -1.45 3.54
CA GLN A 392 -0.69 -1.94 2.35
C GLN A 392 -2.14 -1.46 2.36
N LYS A 393 -2.84 -1.68 1.26
CA LYS A 393 -4.23 -1.26 1.11
C LYS A 393 -5.16 -1.68 2.27
N PRO A 394 -5.20 -2.97 2.67
CA PRO A 394 -6.14 -3.44 3.69
C PRO A 394 -5.68 -3.25 5.15
N GLU A 395 -4.38 -3.14 5.41
CA GLU A 395 -3.83 -3.18 6.78
C GLU A 395 -2.40 -2.62 6.87
N LEU A 396 -1.99 -2.31 8.10
CA LEU A 396 -0.61 -2.06 8.50
C LEU A 396 -0.06 -3.40 9.02
N THR A 397 0.97 -3.92 8.36
CA THR A 397 1.43 -5.30 8.59
C THR A 397 2.86 -5.31 9.10
N ARG A 398 3.12 -6.02 10.19
CA ARG A 398 4.48 -6.34 10.67
C ARG A 398 4.89 -7.72 10.17
N ILE A 399 6.05 -7.78 9.53
CA ILE A 399 6.55 -8.96 8.84
C ILE A 399 7.85 -9.41 9.51
N LYS A 400 7.90 -10.69 9.88
CA LYS A 400 9.00 -11.28 10.64
C LYS A 400 9.51 -12.55 9.99
N ASP A 401 10.81 -12.75 10.07
CA ASP A 401 11.51 -14.02 9.88
C ASP A 401 11.69 -14.62 11.28
N LEU A 402 11.03 -15.75 11.54
CA LEU A 402 10.96 -16.35 12.87
C LEU A 402 12.05 -17.40 13.09
N ASP A 403 12.60 -17.97 12.01
CA ASP A 403 13.62 -19.02 12.08
C ASP A 403 15.02 -18.61 11.58
N GLY A 404 15.13 -17.40 11.03
CA GLY A 404 16.37 -16.79 10.59
C GLY A 404 16.86 -17.27 9.21
N ASP A 405 16.00 -17.91 8.41
CA ASP A 405 16.35 -18.39 7.07
C ASP A 405 16.39 -17.28 5.99
N GLY A 406 15.98 -16.06 6.37
CA GLY A 406 15.90 -14.90 5.51
C GLY A 406 14.56 -14.78 4.76
N VAL A 407 13.55 -15.55 5.08
CA VAL A 407 12.21 -15.47 4.48
C VAL A 407 11.19 -15.13 5.57
N ALA A 408 10.15 -14.39 5.21
CA ALA A 408 9.10 -14.04 6.14
C ALA A 408 8.23 -15.27 6.50
N ASP A 409 8.10 -15.54 7.79
CA ASP A 409 7.25 -16.59 8.36
C ASP A 409 5.93 -16.05 8.94
N SER A 410 5.87 -14.75 9.21
CA SER A 410 4.74 -14.15 9.92
C SER A 410 4.40 -12.79 9.35
N PHE A 411 3.11 -12.60 9.06
CA PHE A 411 2.49 -11.35 8.63
C PHE A 411 1.45 -11.00 9.69
N GLU A 412 1.82 -10.17 10.66
CA GLU A 412 0.98 -9.73 11.77
C GLU A 412 0.22 -8.46 11.36
N CYS A 413 -1.11 -8.49 11.42
CA CYS A 413 -1.94 -7.30 11.27
C CYS A 413 -1.78 -6.44 12.53
N LEU A 414 -1.15 -5.28 12.39
CA LEU A 414 -1.03 -4.31 13.48
C LEU A 414 -2.32 -3.49 13.60
N ASN A 415 -2.83 -3.01 12.47
CA ASN A 415 -4.04 -2.22 12.40
C ASN A 415 -4.72 -2.38 11.05
N ASP A 416 -6.05 -2.41 11.07
CA ASP A 416 -6.89 -2.44 9.88
C ASP A 416 -8.18 -1.61 10.10
N ASP A 417 -8.14 -0.61 10.99
CA ASP A 417 -9.29 0.19 11.46
C ASP A 417 -9.74 1.29 10.46
N TRP A 418 -9.54 1.06 9.16
CA TRP A 418 -10.03 1.94 8.08
C TRP A 418 -10.81 1.17 7.03
N HIS A 419 -11.77 1.79 6.36
CA HIS A 419 -12.44 1.13 5.25
C HIS A 419 -11.54 1.07 4.02
N PHE A 420 -11.58 -0.05 3.30
CA PHE A 420 -10.84 -0.24 2.08
C PHE A 420 -11.81 -0.61 0.94
N THR A 421 -11.75 0.11 -0.17
CA THR A 421 -12.52 -0.21 -1.39
C THR A 421 -11.61 -0.89 -2.42
N GLY A 422 -12.21 -1.71 -3.28
CA GLY A 422 -11.49 -2.30 -4.44
C GLY A 422 -11.12 -1.29 -5.53
N ASN A 423 -10.92 0.00 -5.24
CA ASN A 423 -10.63 1.00 -6.27
C ASN A 423 -9.13 1.00 -6.56
N TYR A 424 -8.76 1.07 -7.84
CA TYR A 424 -7.36 1.11 -8.25
C TYR A 424 -6.60 2.31 -7.68
N HIS A 425 -7.31 3.41 -7.35
CA HIS A 425 -6.73 4.65 -6.83
C HIS A 425 -6.84 4.82 -5.30
N ALA A 426 -7.40 3.82 -4.60
CA ALA A 426 -7.52 3.82 -3.13
C ALA A 426 -6.18 3.50 -2.45
N PHE A 427 -5.17 4.34 -2.69
CA PHE A 427 -3.82 4.15 -2.18
C PHE A 427 -3.71 4.46 -0.68
N THR A 428 -2.88 3.66 -0.01
CA THR A 428 -2.45 3.84 1.37
C THR A 428 -0.95 4.08 1.37
N PHE A 429 -0.53 5.34 1.58
CA PHE A 429 0.88 5.75 1.58
C PHE A 429 1.48 5.71 2.98
N GLY A 430 2.77 5.39 3.06
CA GLY A 430 3.51 5.28 4.33
C GLY A 430 3.97 3.84 4.60
N PRO A 431 4.39 3.51 5.83
CA PRO A 431 4.38 4.37 7.00
C PRO A 431 5.55 5.35 7.03
N ALA A 432 5.29 6.57 7.48
CA ALA A 432 6.32 7.40 8.09
C ALA A 432 6.30 7.18 9.62
N LEU A 433 7.46 7.24 10.27
CA LEU A 433 7.56 7.10 11.72
C LEU A 433 7.60 8.47 12.38
N ALA A 434 6.73 8.69 13.36
CA ALA A 434 6.80 9.83 14.25
C ALA A 434 7.84 9.64 15.36
N HIS A 435 8.20 10.73 16.04
CA HIS A 435 9.20 10.71 17.13
C HIS A 435 8.85 9.82 18.32
N ASP A 436 7.56 9.58 18.57
CA ASP A 436 7.05 8.70 19.62
C ASP A 436 6.95 7.23 19.19
N GLY A 437 7.42 6.90 17.98
CA GLY A 437 7.34 5.56 17.39
C GLY A 437 5.98 5.23 16.77
N SER A 438 5.01 6.17 16.79
CA SER A 438 3.73 5.98 16.11
C SER A 438 3.88 6.05 14.58
N PHE A 439 2.94 5.42 13.87
CA PHE A 439 2.94 5.35 12.42
C PHE A 439 2.03 6.43 11.83
N LEU A 440 2.49 7.08 10.76
CA LEU A 440 1.72 8.05 10.00
C LEU A 440 1.42 7.48 8.61
N LEU A 441 0.13 7.37 8.28
CA LEU A 441 -0.35 6.90 6.98
C LEU A 441 -1.13 8.00 6.27
N GLY A 442 -1.02 8.07 4.94
CA GLY A 442 -1.83 8.98 4.12
C GLY A 442 -2.75 8.20 3.19
N PHE A 443 -4.04 8.47 3.27
CA PHE A 443 -5.04 7.83 2.44
C PHE A 443 -5.46 8.74 1.29
N CYS A 444 -5.49 8.17 0.08
CA CYS A 444 -5.87 8.90 -1.11
C CYS A 444 -7.36 9.29 -1.07
N GLY A 445 -7.67 10.58 -1.24
CA GLY A 445 -9.05 11.05 -1.38
C GLY A 445 -9.57 10.94 -2.82
N GLN A 446 -8.68 10.84 -3.81
CA GLN A 446 -9.07 10.74 -5.21
C GLN A 446 -9.80 9.41 -5.49
N ARG A 447 -10.96 9.49 -6.15
CA ARG A 447 -11.83 8.33 -6.46
C ARG A 447 -12.24 7.50 -5.24
N ALA A 448 -12.08 8.06 -4.05
CA ALA A 448 -12.70 7.51 -2.85
C ALA A 448 -14.18 7.89 -2.80
N ARG A 449 -14.86 7.40 -1.76
CA ARG A 449 -16.23 7.76 -1.45
C ARG A 449 -16.31 8.36 -0.05
N TRP A 450 -17.41 9.07 0.21
CA TRP A 450 -17.69 9.68 1.50
C TRP A 450 -17.80 8.66 2.65
N ASP A 451 -18.36 7.47 2.37
CA ASP A 451 -18.56 6.37 3.33
C ASP A 451 -17.28 5.59 3.66
N VAL A 452 -16.14 5.95 3.07
CA VAL A 452 -14.85 5.29 3.28
C VAL A 452 -14.06 6.10 4.31
N ASP A 453 -14.05 5.62 5.54
CA ASP A 453 -13.37 6.29 6.65
C ASP A 453 -11.93 6.67 6.29
N TYR A 454 -11.56 7.89 6.69
CA TYR A 454 -10.27 8.51 6.51
C TYR A 454 -9.81 8.74 5.06
N ALA A 455 -10.66 8.57 4.05
CA ALA A 455 -10.28 8.96 2.68
C ALA A 455 -9.95 10.46 2.58
N GLY A 456 -8.77 10.78 2.06
CA GLY A 456 -8.25 12.15 1.97
C GLY A 456 -7.64 12.68 3.27
N TRP A 457 -7.23 11.80 4.19
CA TRP A 457 -6.59 12.13 5.45
C TRP A 457 -5.15 11.63 5.55
N ILE A 458 -4.36 12.30 6.39
CA ILE A 458 -3.26 11.65 7.12
C ILE A 458 -3.78 11.25 8.49
N VAL A 459 -3.47 10.01 8.89
CA VAL A 459 -3.83 9.44 10.19
C VAL A 459 -2.58 9.04 10.97
N ARG A 460 -2.74 8.87 12.28
CA ARG A 460 -1.75 8.33 13.19
C ARG A 460 -2.25 7.03 13.79
N ILE A 461 -1.41 6.00 13.76
CA ILE A 461 -1.59 4.72 14.43
C ILE A 461 -0.58 4.62 15.57
N GLY A 462 -1.00 4.16 16.75
CA GLY A 462 -0.14 4.05 17.93
C GLY A 462 1.15 3.25 17.68
N ALA A 463 2.20 3.50 18.48
CA ALA A 463 3.47 2.80 18.36
C ALA A 463 3.37 1.28 18.61
N ASP A 464 2.36 0.86 19.39
CA ASP A 464 1.99 -0.54 19.60
C ASP A 464 1.23 -1.14 18.41
N GLY A 465 0.96 -0.35 17.37
CA GLY A 465 0.16 -0.71 16.22
C GLY A 465 -1.33 -0.48 16.43
N ARG A 466 -1.80 -0.01 17.60
CA ARG A 466 -3.22 0.05 17.92
C ARG A 466 -3.77 1.47 17.87
N GLY A 467 -5.08 1.55 17.60
CA GLY A 467 -5.83 2.79 17.56
C GLY A 467 -5.46 3.64 16.36
N ILE A 468 -6.46 4.30 15.79
CA ILE A 468 -6.30 5.21 14.66
C ILE A 468 -6.85 6.58 15.05
N SER A 469 -6.14 7.64 14.70
CA SER A 469 -6.58 9.01 14.96
C SER A 469 -6.32 9.91 13.74
N PRO A 470 -7.26 10.80 13.39
CA PRO A 470 -7.04 11.74 12.30
C PRO A 470 -5.96 12.77 12.69
N VAL A 471 -5.04 13.06 11.77
CA VAL A 471 -4.06 14.14 11.93
C VAL A 471 -4.51 15.37 11.14
N ALA A 472 -4.66 15.24 9.83
CA ALA A 472 -5.06 16.36 8.96
C ALA A 472 -5.77 15.87 7.70
N SER A 473 -6.59 16.73 7.09
CA SER A 473 -7.51 16.35 6.02
C SER A 473 -7.29 17.12 4.71
N GLY A 474 -8.06 16.77 3.69
CA GLY A 474 -8.11 17.50 2.43
C GLY A 474 -6.90 17.26 1.55
N LEU A 475 -6.41 16.01 1.51
CA LEU A 475 -5.33 15.57 0.63
C LEU A 475 -5.90 14.74 -0.52
N ARG A 476 -5.35 14.94 -1.72
CA ARG A 476 -5.84 14.23 -2.90
C ARG A 476 -5.16 12.88 -3.08
N ALA A 477 -3.84 12.87 -3.19
CA ALA A 477 -2.99 11.69 -3.31
C ALA A 477 -1.61 12.01 -2.70
N PRO A 478 -1.47 11.85 -1.38
CA PRO A 478 -0.28 12.26 -0.63
C PRO A 478 0.87 11.25 -0.73
N ASN A 479 1.53 11.16 -1.90
CA ASN A 479 2.47 10.06 -2.22
C ASN A 479 3.76 10.07 -1.37
N GLY A 480 4.25 11.23 -0.95
CA GLY A 480 5.37 11.37 -0.03
C GLY A 480 4.91 11.88 1.32
N ILE A 481 5.32 11.23 2.40
CA ILE A 481 5.04 11.62 3.80
C ILE A 481 6.32 11.43 4.59
N GLY A 482 6.68 12.41 5.42
CA GLY A 482 7.91 12.34 6.21
C GLY A 482 8.20 13.61 6.97
N HIS A 483 9.29 13.58 7.74
CA HIS A 483 9.70 14.69 8.60
C HIS A 483 10.76 15.57 7.94
N TYR A 484 10.74 16.87 8.24
CA TYR A 484 11.71 17.85 7.78
C TYR A 484 11.99 18.90 8.85
N GLY A 485 13.20 19.49 8.78
CA GLY A 485 13.57 20.62 9.63
C GLY A 485 14.10 20.21 11.01
N PRO A 486 14.63 21.18 11.77
CA PRO A 486 15.26 20.93 13.07
C PRO A 486 14.26 20.42 14.13
N ASP A 487 12.99 20.81 14.01
CA ASP A 487 11.93 20.43 14.94
C ASP A 487 11.20 19.14 14.52
N GLY A 488 11.58 18.56 13.38
CA GLY A 488 10.95 17.34 12.86
C GLY A 488 9.50 17.54 12.44
N ASP A 489 9.18 18.69 11.84
CA ASP A 489 7.85 19.00 11.32
C ASP A 489 7.42 17.99 10.26
N LEU A 490 6.12 17.64 10.24
CA LEU A 490 5.57 16.68 9.29
C LEU A 490 5.25 17.36 7.97
N PHE A 491 5.62 16.73 6.85
CA PHE A 491 5.31 17.20 5.50
C PHE A 491 4.69 16.10 4.65
N ALA A 492 3.90 16.51 3.66
CA ALA A 492 3.44 15.61 2.61
C ALA A 492 3.43 16.27 1.23
N THR A 493 3.91 15.55 0.22
CA THR A 493 3.70 15.91 -1.18
C THR A 493 2.31 15.46 -1.61
N ASP A 494 1.59 16.28 -2.36
CA ASP A 494 0.23 15.99 -2.82
C ASP A 494 0.08 16.29 -4.32
N ASN A 495 -0.56 15.37 -5.05
CA ASN A 495 -0.61 15.40 -6.50
C ASN A 495 -1.78 16.25 -7.03
N GLN A 496 -1.50 17.02 -8.09
CA GLN A 496 -2.49 17.85 -8.79
C GLN A 496 -3.63 17.07 -9.41
N GLY A 497 -4.80 17.70 -9.52
CA GLY A 497 -5.96 17.22 -10.24
C GLY A 497 -7.21 17.99 -9.82
N ASN A 498 -8.33 17.31 -9.61
CA ASN A 498 -9.54 17.97 -9.11
C ASN A 498 -9.23 18.73 -7.80
N TRP A 499 -9.72 19.95 -7.67
CA TRP A 499 -9.51 20.86 -6.52
C TRP A 499 -8.06 21.31 -6.25
N ILE A 500 -7.06 20.52 -6.64
CA ILE A 500 -5.63 20.78 -6.43
C ILE A 500 -5.00 21.23 -7.75
N GLY A 501 -4.83 22.54 -7.93
CA GLY A 501 -4.41 23.13 -9.22
C GLY A 501 -3.03 22.69 -9.73
N ALA A 502 -2.07 22.48 -8.83
CA ALA A 502 -0.72 22.00 -9.13
C ALA A 502 -0.21 21.11 -7.98
N CYS A 503 0.85 20.32 -8.22
CA CYS A 503 1.42 19.50 -7.15
C CYS A 503 1.97 20.44 -6.06
N LYS A 504 1.97 19.97 -4.82
CA LYS A 504 2.39 20.82 -3.69
C LYS A 504 3.07 20.03 -2.59
N LEU A 505 3.92 20.69 -1.83
CA LEU A 505 4.49 20.23 -0.58
C LEU A 505 3.78 20.95 0.57
N ASN A 506 3.01 20.21 1.36
CA ASN A 506 2.26 20.73 2.49
C ASN A 506 3.07 20.55 3.78
N HIS A 507 3.14 21.58 4.62
CA HIS A 507 3.48 21.44 6.03
C HIS A 507 2.24 20.94 6.77
N ILE A 508 2.26 19.71 7.26
CA ILE A 508 1.12 19.01 7.86
C ILE A 508 1.02 19.35 9.34
N GLN A 509 -0.09 19.96 9.72
CA GLN A 509 -0.38 20.35 11.10
C GLN A 509 -1.72 19.75 11.53
N ALA A 510 -1.78 19.31 12.78
CA ALA A 510 -2.96 18.65 13.32
C ALA A 510 -4.21 19.55 13.23
N GLY A 511 -5.33 18.98 12.78
CA GLY A 511 -6.62 19.66 12.65
C GLY A 511 -6.76 20.59 11.44
N LEU A 512 -5.72 20.76 10.62
CA LEU A 512 -5.79 21.60 9.42
C LEU A 512 -6.27 20.81 8.18
N THR A 513 -6.74 21.56 7.17
CA THR A 513 -7.16 21.02 5.88
C THR A 513 -6.34 21.59 4.73
N TYR A 514 -6.12 20.77 3.69
CA TYR A 514 -5.30 21.09 2.52
C TYR A 514 -6.11 21.18 1.21
N GLY A 515 -7.44 21.35 1.29
CA GLY A 515 -8.23 21.84 0.15
C GLY A 515 -8.73 20.78 -0.84
N TYR A 516 -8.46 19.50 -0.62
CA TYR A 516 -9.18 18.43 -1.31
C TYR A 516 -10.41 17.96 -0.50
N ARG A 517 -11.26 17.12 -1.09
CA ARG A 517 -12.37 16.44 -0.42
C ARG A 517 -11.82 15.51 0.69
N SER A 518 -12.54 15.39 1.80
CA SER A 518 -12.18 14.47 2.89
C SER A 518 -13.41 13.75 3.43
N ALA A 519 -13.32 12.44 3.61
CA ALA A 519 -14.38 11.60 4.16
C ALA A 519 -14.42 11.69 5.70
N LEU A 520 -15.23 10.83 6.32
CA LEU A 520 -15.27 10.67 7.77
C LEU A 520 -13.86 10.59 8.39
N PRO A 521 -13.60 11.21 9.55
CA PRO A 521 -14.57 11.86 10.44
C PRO A 521 -14.83 13.35 10.11
N ALA A 522 -14.49 13.84 8.90
CA ALA A 522 -14.93 15.17 8.46
C ALA A 522 -16.48 15.24 8.45
N PRO A 523 -17.10 16.43 8.34
CA PRO A 523 -18.51 16.55 7.98
C PRO A 523 -18.73 16.43 6.46
N GLU A 524 -19.90 15.95 6.03
CA GLU A 524 -20.20 15.64 4.61
C GLU A 524 -20.04 16.84 3.68
N ILE A 525 -20.27 18.05 4.21
CA ILE A 525 -20.03 19.28 3.46
C ILE A 525 -18.57 19.45 3.01
N ALA A 526 -17.60 18.96 3.77
CA ALA A 526 -16.18 18.98 3.37
C ALA A 526 -15.90 18.01 2.21
N TRP A 527 -16.74 16.99 2.05
CA TRP A 527 -16.72 16.12 0.88
C TRP A 527 -17.38 16.79 -0.30
N GLU A 528 -18.60 17.33 -0.17
CA GLU A 528 -19.35 17.95 -1.27
C GLU A 528 -18.69 19.23 -1.81
N GLN A 529 -18.21 20.07 -0.89
CA GLN A 529 -17.65 21.40 -1.15
C GLN A 529 -16.38 21.59 -0.31
N PRO A 530 -15.22 21.08 -0.78
CA PRO A 530 -13.98 21.21 -0.02
C PRO A 530 -13.63 22.68 0.24
N PRO A 531 -13.12 23.04 1.43
CA PRO A 531 -12.93 24.43 1.81
C PRO A 531 -11.95 25.17 0.90
N ALA A 532 -12.38 26.29 0.31
CA ALA A 532 -11.52 27.15 -0.50
C ALA A 532 -10.45 27.90 0.34
N ASN A 533 -10.73 28.14 1.63
CA ASN A 533 -9.76 28.69 2.57
C ASN A 533 -9.01 27.56 3.28
N PHE A 534 -8.21 26.82 2.52
CA PHE A 534 -7.35 25.76 3.04
C PHE A 534 -5.96 26.30 3.41
N THR A 535 -5.20 25.50 4.15
CA THR A 535 -3.83 25.82 4.57
C THR A 535 -2.92 25.90 3.35
N PRO A 536 -2.22 27.03 3.12
CA PRO A 536 -1.35 27.15 1.96
C PRO A 536 -0.19 26.15 2.06
N PRO A 537 0.26 25.55 0.94
CA PRO A 537 1.43 24.69 0.96
C PRO A 537 2.69 25.51 1.21
N ALA A 538 3.73 24.83 1.70
CA ALA A 538 5.07 25.42 1.80
C ALA A 538 5.65 25.68 0.41
N VAL A 539 5.40 24.78 -0.55
CA VAL A 539 5.85 24.92 -1.93
C VAL A 539 4.76 24.44 -2.89
N TRP A 540 4.45 25.25 -3.89
CA TRP A 540 3.81 24.80 -5.12
C TRP A 540 4.86 24.34 -6.11
N PHE A 541 4.63 23.18 -6.72
CA PHE A 541 5.44 22.66 -7.81
C PHE A 541 4.79 23.02 -9.14
N PRO A 542 5.37 23.91 -9.95
CA PRO A 542 4.86 24.16 -11.28
C PRO A 542 4.78 22.88 -12.08
N ARG A 543 3.69 22.70 -12.84
CA ARG A 543 3.42 21.48 -13.59
C ARG A 543 4.57 21.08 -14.53
N LYS A 544 5.31 22.05 -15.06
CA LYS A 544 6.46 21.79 -15.92
C LYS A 544 7.65 21.16 -15.18
N LEU A 545 7.77 21.39 -13.87
CA LEU A 545 8.81 20.80 -13.02
C LEU A 545 8.36 19.46 -12.46
N ALA A 546 7.18 19.43 -11.83
CA ALA A 546 6.67 18.26 -11.14
C ALA A 546 5.15 18.07 -11.33
N PRO A 547 4.71 17.39 -12.40
CA PRO A 547 3.31 17.08 -12.61
C PRO A 547 2.79 15.89 -11.79
N SER A 548 3.67 15.16 -11.09
CA SER A 548 3.34 14.05 -10.17
C SER A 548 4.41 13.90 -9.09
N ALA A 549 4.41 14.81 -8.11
CA ALA A 549 5.36 14.80 -6.99
C ALA A 549 5.22 13.51 -6.16
N ALA A 550 6.34 12.95 -5.71
CA ALA A 550 6.39 11.66 -5.04
C ALA A 550 7.13 11.76 -3.69
N GLY A 551 7.84 10.71 -3.29
CA GLY A 551 8.62 10.69 -2.06
C GLY A 551 9.68 11.78 -1.99
N PHE A 552 10.03 12.18 -0.77
CA PHE A 552 11.06 13.18 -0.50
C PHE A 552 11.99 12.74 0.63
N VAL A 553 13.18 13.33 0.68
CA VAL A 553 14.16 13.13 1.75
C VAL A 553 14.86 14.43 2.09
N THR A 554 15.39 14.51 3.32
CA THR A 554 16.27 15.59 3.73
C THR A 554 17.72 15.22 3.42
N ILE A 555 18.46 16.14 2.82
CA ILE A 555 19.90 15.98 2.57
C ILE A 555 20.64 15.98 3.93
N PRO A 556 21.54 15.01 4.19
CA PRO A 556 22.38 15.00 5.39
C PRO A 556 23.09 16.34 5.62
N ALA A 557 23.29 16.72 6.88
CA ALA A 557 23.79 18.06 7.23
C ALA A 557 25.15 18.38 6.59
N GLU A 558 26.04 17.40 6.48
CA GLU A 558 27.36 17.50 5.85
C GLU A 558 27.45 16.61 4.60
N GLY A 559 26.45 16.70 3.70
CA GLY A 559 26.37 15.80 2.55
C GLY A 559 25.83 16.44 1.27
N PHE A 560 26.11 15.76 0.16
CA PHE A 560 25.54 16.04 -1.17
C PHE A 560 25.92 17.41 -1.77
N GLY A 561 27.14 17.89 -1.48
CA GLY A 561 27.65 19.16 -1.96
C GLY A 561 27.23 20.32 -1.04
N PRO A 562 26.91 21.52 -1.58
CA PRO A 562 26.61 22.70 -0.77
C PRO A 562 25.18 22.72 -0.19
N PHE A 563 24.38 21.67 -0.43
CA PHE A 563 22.92 21.69 -0.18
C PHE A 563 22.48 21.00 1.11
N GLY A 564 23.39 20.79 2.07
CA GLY A 564 23.08 20.15 3.34
C GLY A 564 21.82 20.72 4.00
N ARG A 565 20.99 19.84 4.59
CA ARG A 565 19.69 20.15 5.25
C ARG A 565 18.57 20.63 4.31
N GLN A 566 18.79 20.76 3.01
CA GLN A 566 17.71 21.01 2.05
C GLN A 566 16.92 19.71 1.77
N MET A 567 15.78 19.83 1.11
CA MET A 567 14.95 18.69 0.74
C MET A 567 15.15 18.31 -0.72
N LEU A 568 15.13 17.01 -1.01
CA LEU A 568 15.02 16.47 -2.36
C LEU A 568 13.64 15.84 -2.54
N VAL A 569 12.96 16.15 -3.63
CA VAL A 569 11.61 15.66 -3.93
C VAL A 569 11.63 14.96 -5.28
N ALA A 570 11.19 13.70 -5.32
CA ALA A 570 11.05 12.97 -6.56
C ALA A 570 9.81 13.42 -7.35
N ASP A 571 9.89 13.35 -8.67
CA ASP A 571 8.72 13.45 -9.54
C ASP A 571 8.63 12.22 -10.45
N PHE A 572 7.48 11.56 -10.40
CA PHE A 572 7.22 10.32 -11.11
C PHE A 572 7.19 10.54 -12.63
N GLN A 573 6.44 11.53 -13.09
CA GLN A 573 6.11 11.64 -14.51
C GLN A 573 7.29 12.17 -15.34
N ASN A 574 8.04 13.14 -14.82
CA ASN A 574 9.23 13.69 -15.46
C ASN A 574 10.50 12.88 -15.16
N ALA A 575 10.44 11.88 -14.27
CA ALA A 575 11.60 11.07 -13.87
C ALA A 575 12.79 11.96 -13.47
N VAL A 576 12.53 12.90 -12.55
CA VAL A 576 13.49 13.87 -12.01
C VAL A 576 13.45 13.88 -10.49
N VAL A 577 14.49 14.46 -9.90
CA VAL A 577 14.54 14.87 -8.49
C VAL A 577 14.74 16.37 -8.46
N LEU A 578 13.88 17.07 -7.74
CA LEU A 578 13.90 18.52 -7.55
C LEU A 578 14.55 18.83 -6.20
N ARG A 579 15.22 19.98 -6.12
CA ARG A 579 15.77 20.50 -4.87
C ARG A 579 14.82 21.54 -4.30
N VAL A 580 14.56 21.47 -3.01
CA VAL A 580 13.67 22.39 -2.29
C VAL A 580 14.42 23.00 -1.12
N ALA A 581 14.53 24.33 -1.12
CA ALA A 581 15.09 25.11 -0.02
C ALA A 581 13.96 25.83 0.70
N LEU A 582 13.71 25.45 1.95
CA LEU A 582 12.65 25.99 2.78
C LEU A 582 13.19 27.03 3.76
N GLU A 583 12.30 27.92 4.18
CA GLU A 583 12.47 28.82 5.32
C GLU A 583 11.16 28.93 6.10
N ASN A 584 11.27 29.35 7.36
CA ASN A 584 10.13 29.61 8.21
C ASN A 584 10.04 31.11 8.48
N VAL A 585 8.97 31.75 7.99
CA VAL A 585 8.70 33.18 8.15
C VAL A 585 7.42 33.33 8.95
N ASN A 586 7.48 33.98 10.11
CA ASN A 586 6.33 34.19 11.01
C ASN A 586 5.58 32.89 11.36
N GLY A 587 6.31 31.78 11.55
CA GLY A 587 5.72 30.47 11.85
C GLY A 587 5.17 29.73 10.63
N ARG A 588 5.32 30.26 9.42
CA ARG A 588 4.88 29.64 8.16
C ARG A 588 6.06 29.16 7.34
N TRP A 589 6.07 27.85 7.06
CA TRP A 589 6.97 27.28 6.08
C TRP A 589 6.62 27.77 4.67
N GLN A 590 7.66 28.19 3.95
CA GLN A 590 7.60 28.58 2.56
C GLN A 590 8.98 28.39 1.92
N GLY A 591 9.11 28.53 0.60
CA GLY A 591 10.43 28.42 -0.01
C GLY A 591 10.43 28.21 -1.52
N ALA A 592 11.62 27.86 -2.03
CA ALA A 592 11.88 27.70 -3.45
C ALA A 592 12.10 26.25 -3.85
N VAL A 593 11.58 25.90 -5.04
CA VAL A 593 11.94 24.68 -5.77
C VAL A 593 12.83 25.01 -6.96
N PHE A 594 13.82 24.14 -7.18
CA PHE A 594 14.82 24.22 -8.24
C PHE A 594 14.84 22.92 -9.04
N PRO A 595 14.91 22.99 -10.39
CA PRO A 595 15.37 21.86 -11.20
C PRO A 595 16.73 21.38 -10.69
N PHE A 596 16.95 20.06 -10.60
CA PHE A 596 18.17 19.54 -10.00
C PHE A 596 18.76 18.29 -10.69
N LEU A 597 18.20 17.09 -10.46
CA LEU A 597 18.71 15.86 -11.07
C LEU A 597 17.69 15.27 -12.04
N LYS A 598 18.17 14.72 -13.16
CA LYS A 598 17.35 14.16 -14.24
C LYS A 598 17.96 12.90 -14.83
N GLY A 599 17.19 12.20 -15.64
CA GLY A 599 17.66 11.02 -16.38
C GLY A 599 17.64 9.74 -15.55
N PHE A 600 16.66 9.60 -14.65
CA PHE A 600 16.41 8.37 -13.92
C PHE A 600 15.82 7.28 -14.84
N GLY A 601 16.05 6.01 -14.49
CA GLY A 601 15.70 4.88 -15.35
C GLY A 601 14.19 4.66 -15.48
N SER A 602 13.41 5.10 -14.51
CA SER A 602 11.95 5.01 -14.46
C SER A 602 11.37 6.24 -13.74
N GLY A 603 10.06 6.25 -13.49
CA GLY A 603 9.43 7.35 -12.76
C GLY A 603 9.91 7.38 -11.31
N ALA A 604 10.67 8.40 -10.94
CA ALA A 604 11.25 8.54 -9.61
C ALA A 604 10.13 8.62 -8.56
N ASN A 605 10.11 7.69 -7.61
CA ASN A 605 8.99 7.54 -6.68
C ASN A 605 9.41 7.53 -5.20
N ARG A 606 10.54 6.91 -4.87
CA ARG A 606 11.08 6.85 -3.50
C ARG A 606 12.54 7.27 -3.49
N LEU A 607 12.93 7.94 -2.42
CA LEU A 607 14.27 8.46 -2.19
C LEU A 607 14.75 7.98 -0.82
N ILE A 608 16.02 7.62 -0.69
CA ILE A 608 16.65 7.34 0.61
C ILE A 608 18.15 7.60 0.51
N PHE A 609 18.75 8.18 1.55
CA PHE A 609 20.21 8.30 1.65
C PHE A 609 20.79 7.06 2.33
N ASP A 610 21.95 6.60 1.89
CA ASP A 610 22.78 5.68 2.66
C ASP A 610 23.60 6.42 3.74
N PRO A 611 24.23 5.69 4.67
CA PRO A 611 25.08 6.30 5.70
C PRO A 611 26.29 7.10 5.16
N GLU A 612 26.71 6.90 3.91
CA GLU A 612 27.79 7.68 3.25
C GLU A 612 27.28 8.92 2.53
N GLY A 613 25.97 9.17 2.55
CA GLY A 613 25.36 10.31 1.88
C GLY A 613 25.18 10.14 0.37
N ARG A 614 25.19 8.90 -0.16
CA ARG A 614 24.72 8.60 -1.52
C ARG A 614 23.21 8.45 -1.52
N LEU A 615 22.57 8.98 -2.56
CA LEU A 615 21.12 8.94 -2.72
C LEU A 615 20.70 7.75 -3.56
N TYR A 616 19.79 6.92 -3.06
CA TYR A 616 19.09 5.90 -3.83
C TYR A 616 17.74 6.43 -4.31
N VAL A 617 17.45 6.20 -5.58
CA VAL A 617 16.22 6.62 -6.28
C VAL A 617 15.53 5.39 -6.81
N GLY A 618 14.44 5.02 -6.16
CA GLY A 618 13.57 3.93 -6.56
C GLY A 618 12.57 4.40 -7.61
N GLY A 619 12.54 3.73 -8.75
CA GLY A 619 11.72 4.09 -9.89
C GLY A 619 10.67 3.04 -10.23
N VAL A 620 9.50 3.52 -10.65
CA VAL A 620 8.39 2.70 -11.13
C VAL A 620 7.65 3.44 -12.24
N LYS A 621 7.09 2.71 -13.21
CA LYS A 621 6.02 3.16 -14.09
C LYS A 621 5.23 1.95 -14.59
N ASN A 622 4.03 2.20 -15.13
CA ASN A 622 3.24 1.16 -15.78
C ASN A 622 2.45 1.76 -16.96
N LYS A 623 1.51 0.98 -17.51
CA LYS A 623 0.66 1.43 -18.63
C LYS A 623 -0.41 2.46 -18.22
N ALA A 624 -0.80 2.51 -16.95
CA ALA A 624 -1.89 3.38 -16.49
C ALA A 624 -1.45 4.82 -16.24
N TRP A 625 -0.19 5.02 -15.86
CA TRP A 625 0.41 6.33 -15.66
C TRP A 625 1.75 6.43 -16.40
N SER A 626 1.86 7.42 -17.28
CA SER A 626 3.05 7.63 -18.08
C SER A 626 4.15 8.33 -17.28
N SER A 627 5.38 7.89 -17.53
CA SER A 627 6.61 8.56 -17.12
C SER A 627 7.56 8.62 -18.31
N VAL A 628 8.37 9.69 -18.39
CA VAL A 628 9.40 9.84 -19.43
C VAL A 628 10.57 8.87 -19.25
N GLY A 629 10.74 8.30 -18.04
CA GLY A 629 11.78 7.31 -17.76
C GLY A 629 11.63 6.09 -18.69
N PRO A 630 12.72 5.54 -19.26
CA PRO A 630 12.63 4.53 -20.32
C PRO A 630 12.14 3.15 -19.83
N PHE A 631 12.38 2.78 -18.58
CA PHE A 631 12.11 1.44 -18.04
C PHE A 631 10.91 1.43 -17.09
N GLU A 632 10.22 0.29 -16.96
CA GLU A 632 9.09 0.11 -16.03
C GLU A 632 9.49 0.19 -14.56
N GLN A 633 10.78 0.02 -14.30
CA GLN A 633 11.37 -0.10 -12.97
C GLN A 633 12.83 0.33 -13.04
N SER A 634 13.32 0.95 -11.97
CA SER A 634 14.74 1.21 -11.81
C SER A 634 15.12 1.33 -10.33
N LEU A 635 16.39 1.10 -10.05
CA LEU A 635 17.03 1.56 -8.83
C LEU A 635 18.30 2.28 -9.27
N ASP A 636 18.35 3.59 -9.04
CA ASP A 636 19.48 4.43 -9.41
C ASP A 636 20.18 4.93 -8.13
N ARG A 637 21.50 5.05 -8.15
CA ARG A 637 22.32 5.57 -7.05
C ARG A 637 23.02 6.84 -7.51
N VAL A 638 23.00 7.88 -6.68
CA VAL A 638 23.62 9.18 -6.97
C VAL A 638 24.68 9.49 -5.92
N ALA A 639 25.88 9.82 -6.38
CA ALA A 639 26.99 10.25 -5.55
C ALA A 639 27.43 11.66 -5.92
N PHE A 640 27.70 12.49 -4.91
CA PHE A 640 28.39 13.76 -5.12
C PHE A 640 29.86 13.47 -5.48
N THR A 641 30.38 14.12 -6.51
CA THR A 641 31.73 13.86 -7.04
C THR A 641 32.85 14.59 -6.28
N GLY A 642 32.47 15.53 -5.41
CA GLY A 642 33.39 16.48 -4.77
C GLY A 642 33.44 17.85 -5.46
N VAL A 643 32.86 17.99 -6.65
CA VAL A 643 32.84 19.26 -7.40
C VAL A 643 31.54 20.02 -7.10
N ALA A 644 31.63 21.11 -6.33
CA ALA A 644 30.46 21.92 -5.97
C ALA A 644 29.94 22.69 -7.20
N PRO A 645 28.63 22.62 -7.52
CA PRO A 645 28.07 23.38 -8.63
C PRO A 645 27.90 24.86 -8.26
N PHE A 646 28.05 25.76 -9.24
CA PHE A 646 27.62 27.14 -9.12
C PHE A 646 26.10 27.26 -9.34
N GLU A 647 25.36 27.55 -8.27
CA GLU A 647 23.89 27.64 -8.25
C GLU A 647 23.40 28.65 -7.19
N VAL A 648 22.12 29.02 -7.28
CA VAL A 648 21.40 29.64 -6.15
C VAL A 648 21.21 28.58 -5.06
N LEU A 649 21.95 28.73 -3.96
CA LEU A 649 21.85 27.90 -2.77
C LEU A 649 20.46 28.03 -2.12
N GLN A 650 19.99 29.25 -1.89
CA GLN A 650 18.72 29.53 -1.22
C GLN A 650 18.13 30.84 -1.74
N ALA A 651 16.80 30.94 -1.79
CA ALA A 651 16.09 32.20 -1.94
C ALA A 651 15.36 32.50 -0.62
N ARG A 652 15.43 33.74 -0.14
CA ARG A 652 14.78 34.19 1.09
C ARG A 652 13.82 35.35 0.82
N ALA A 653 12.65 35.33 1.47
CA ALA A 653 11.77 36.49 1.46
C ALA A 653 12.40 37.63 2.28
N MET A 654 12.25 38.85 1.76
CA MET A 654 12.60 40.11 2.42
C MET A 654 11.33 40.98 2.47
N GLU A 655 11.28 41.99 3.34
CA GLU A 655 10.13 42.92 3.44
C GLU A 655 9.72 43.54 2.08
N ASP A 656 10.71 43.79 1.21
CA ASP A 656 10.56 44.49 -0.07
C ASP A 656 10.99 43.67 -1.29
N GLY A 657 11.21 42.36 -1.14
CA GLY A 657 11.68 41.54 -2.26
C GLY A 657 12.23 40.17 -1.88
N LEU A 658 13.29 39.75 -2.57
CA LEU A 658 13.95 38.45 -2.37
C LEU A 658 15.47 38.62 -2.23
N GLU A 659 16.08 37.84 -1.35
CA GLU A 659 17.53 37.65 -1.30
C GLU A 659 17.88 36.28 -1.90
N LEU A 660 18.72 36.27 -2.95
CA LEU A 660 19.29 35.07 -3.53
C LEU A 660 20.69 34.84 -2.94
N ILE A 661 20.92 33.66 -2.38
CA ILE A 661 22.20 33.23 -1.81
C ILE A 661 22.81 32.21 -2.78
N PHE A 662 24.08 32.35 -3.12
CA PHE A 662 24.78 31.54 -4.11
C PHE A 662 25.83 30.62 -3.48
N THR A 663 26.10 29.49 -4.14
CA THR A 663 27.08 28.49 -3.68
C THR A 663 28.54 28.98 -3.80
N ALA A 664 28.81 29.94 -4.68
CA ALA A 664 30.10 30.62 -4.83
C ALA A 664 29.91 32.14 -5.06
N PRO A 665 30.97 32.96 -4.93
CA PRO A 665 30.89 34.38 -5.22
C PRO A 665 30.49 34.66 -6.67
N VAL A 666 29.56 35.60 -6.87
CA VAL A 666 29.04 36.05 -8.16
C VAL A 666 29.88 37.19 -8.74
N SER A 667 29.88 37.34 -10.07
CA SER A 667 30.39 38.55 -10.72
C SER A 667 29.52 39.74 -10.35
N ARG A 668 30.11 40.78 -9.75
CA ARG A 668 29.36 41.98 -9.32
C ARG A 668 28.77 42.76 -10.49
N GLU A 669 29.43 42.73 -11.64
CA GLU A 669 28.97 43.39 -12.86
C GLU A 669 27.66 42.75 -13.32
N PHE A 670 27.67 41.44 -13.59
CA PHE A 670 26.50 40.73 -14.09
C PHE A 670 25.42 40.55 -13.03
N ALA A 671 25.78 40.16 -11.81
CA ALA A 671 24.80 39.92 -10.76
C ALA A 671 24.18 41.21 -10.19
N GLY A 672 24.83 42.36 -10.39
CA GLY A 672 24.33 43.68 -10.02
C GLY A 672 23.46 44.34 -11.09
N ASP A 673 23.40 43.77 -12.29
CA ASP A 673 22.55 44.23 -13.39
C ASP A 673 21.12 43.66 -13.25
N SER A 674 20.11 44.53 -13.30
CA SER A 674 18.72 44.10 -13.28
C SER A 674 18.34 43.26 -14.50
N ASP A 675 18.99 43.48 -15.64
CA ASP A 675 18.71 42.76 -16.90
C ASP A 675 19.18 41.30 -16.86
N SER A 676 20.00 40.94 -15.86
CA SER A 676 20.37 39.54 -15.59
C SER A 676 19.23 38.70 -15.02
N TYR A 677 18.12 39.33 -14.65
CA TYR A 677 17.00 38.69 -13.98
C TYR A 677 15.66 38.98 -14.68
N PHE A 678 14.79 37.97 -14.69
CA PHE A 678 13.38 38.12 -15.01
C PHE A 678 12.54 37.56 -13.85
N VAL A 679 11.64 38.37 -13.33
CA VAL A 679 10.76 37.99 -12.22
C VAL A 679 9.31 38.06 -12.66
N SER A 680 8.52 37.03 -12.35
CA SER A 680 7.07 37.05 -12.54
C SER A 680 6.33 36.33 -11.41
N GLN A 681 5.06 36.66 -11.19
CA GLN A 681 4.20 35.99 -10.22
C GLN A 681 2.93 35.43 -10.85
N PHE A 682 2.51 34.27 -10.35
CA PHE A 682 1.23 33.65 -10.68
C PHE A 682 0.67 32.88 -9.48
N ARG A 683 -0.60 32.48 -9.56
CA ARG A 683 -1.25 31.57 -8.61
C ARG A 683 -2.04 30.48 -9.32
N TYR A 684 -2.49 29.50 -8.57
CA TYR A 684 -3.38 28.44 -9.04
C TYR A 684 -4.80 28.65 -8.51
N ALA A 685 -5.79 28.22 -9.28
CA ALA A 685 -7.18 28.21 -8.87
C ALA A 685 -7.53 26.93 -8.09
N HIS A 686 -8.51 27.06 -7.20
CA HIS A 686 -9.12 25.95 -6.46
C HIS A 686 -10.51 25.70 -7.06
N HIS A 687 -10.65 24.61 -7.82
CA HIS A 687 -11.90 24.25 -8.49
C HIS A 687 -11.94 22.76 -8.83
N GLU A 688 -13.13 22.22 -9.07
CA GLU A 688 -13.30 20.79 -9.33
C GLU A 688 -12.61 20.27 -10.60
N THR A 689 -12.45 21.07 -11.65
CA THR A 689 -11.78 20.64 -12.89
C THR A 689 -10.33 20.22 -12.63
N TYR A 690 -9.83 19.24 -13.40
CA TYR A 690 -8.50 18.68 -13.21
C TYR A 690 -7.38 19.71 -13.49
N GLY A 691 -6.57 19.98 -12.46
CA GLY A 691 -5.43 20.90 -12.53
C GLY A 691 -5.87 22.35 -12.70
N SER A 692 -4.92 23.28 -12.79
CA SER A 692 -5.19 24.70 -13.00
C SER A 692 -4.18 25.28 -13.99
N PRO A 693 -4.59 26.20 -14.88
CA PRO A 693 -3.62 27.09 -15.51
C PRO A 693 -3.02 28.02 -14.44
N GLU A 694 -1.93 28.70 -14.81
CA GLU A 694 -1.37 29.79 -14.01
C GLU A 694 -2.22 31.05 -14.19
N PHE A 695 -2.50 31.77 -13.10
CA PHE A 695 -3.27 33.01 -13.11
C PHE A 695 -2.39 34.18 -12.66
N ASP A 696 -2.38 35.26 -13.44
CA ASP A 696 -1.71 36.50 -13.09
C ASP A 696 -2.45 37.26 -11.95
N HIS A 697 -1.95 38.43 -11.57
CA HIS A 697 -2.55 39.29 -10.56
C HIS A 697 -3.94 39.83 -10.93
N ALA A 698 -4.27 39.88 -12.22
CA ALA A 698 -5.58 40.31 -12.73
C ALA A 698 -6.57 39.12 -12.83
N GLY A 699 -6.11 37.90 -12.61
CA GLY A 699 -6.93 36.69 -12.75
C GLY A 699 -7.05 36.19 -14.18
N THR A 700 -6.13 36.56 -15.07
CA THR A 700 -6.08 36.07 -16.45
C THR A 700 -5.49 34.65 -16.48
N PRO A 701 -6.21 33.64 -16.98
CA PRO A 701 -5.70 32.26 -17.06
C PRO A 701 -4.58 32.14 -18.10
N GLY A 702 -3.61 31.26 -17.84
CA GLY A 702 -2.48 30.96 -18.72
C GLY A 702 -1.43 32.07 -18.77
N SER A 703 -1.33 32.88 -17.71
CA SER A 703 -0.44 34.04 -17.67
C SER A 703 0.18 34.26 -16.29
N ALA A 704 1.23 35.09 -16.25
CA ALA A 704 1.91 35.52 -15.04
C ALA A 704 2.18 37.03 -15.12
N THR A 705 2.14 37.72 -13.97
CA THR A 705 2.44 39.16 -13.88
C THR A 705 3.95 39.36 -13.80
N PRO A 706 4.59 40.04 -14.77
CA PRO A 706 5.98 40.48 -14.62
C PRO A 706 6.11 41.40 -13.41
N ILE A 707 7.14 41.20 -12.61
CA ILE A 707 7.45 42.04 -11.44
C ILE A 707 8.65 42.90 -11.77
N GLU A 708 8.49 44.21 -11.64
CA GLU A 708 9.57 45.18 -11.84
C GLU A 708 10.64 45.04 -10.76
N ILE A 709 11.91 45.05 -11.19
CA ILE A 709 13.08 45.06 -10.31
C ILE A 709 13.52 46.51 -10.16
N THR A 710 13.28 47.12 -8.99
CA THR A 710 13.59 48.54 -8.76
C THR A 710 15.00 48.75 -8.21
N GLY A 711 15.69 47.68 -7.83
CA GLY A 711 17.06 47.73 -7.34
C GLY A 711 17.66 46.33 -7.17
N VAL A 712 18.97 46.24 -7.39
CA VAL A 712 19.77 45.03 -7.21
C VAL A 712 20.99 45.38 -6.36
N THR A 713 21.22 44.66 -5.27
CA THR A 713 22.36 44.89 -4.38
C THR A 713 23.15 43.62 -4.16
N VAL A 714 24.44 43.65 -4.50
CA VAL A 714 25.37 42.53 -4.27
C VAL A 714 26.12 42.74 -2.96
N SER A 715 25.97 41.80 -2.03
CA SER A 715 26.68 41.75 -0.74
C SER A 715 28.21 41.86 -0.85
N GLU A 716 28.89 42.21 0.24
CA GLU A 716 30.36 42.41 0.28
C GLU A 716 31.18 41.15 -0.08
N ASP A 717 30.71 39.97 0.33
CA ASP A 717 31.34 38.69 -0.01
C ASP A 717 30.94 38.17 -1.40
N ALA A 718 30.08 38.93 -2.11
CA ALA A 718 29.49 38.58 -3.39
C ALA A 718 28.77 37.22 -3.39
N ARG A 719 28.28 36.72 -2.25
CA ARG A 719 27.52 35.46 -2.19
C ARG A 719 26.02 35.67 -2.09
N ARG A 720 25.57 36.91 -1.96
CA ARG A 720 24.16 37.28 -1.88
C ARG A 720 23.82 38.43 -2.80
N VAL A 721 22.65 38.32 -3.44
CA VAL A 721 22.04 39.36 -4.25
C VAL A 721 20.65 39.64 -3.70
N ARG A 722 20.38 40.88 -3.31
CA ARG A 722 19.04 41.35 -2.96
C ARG A 722 18.38 41.97 -4.18
N LEU A 723 17.17 41.49 -4.51
CA LEU A 723 16.30 42.02 -5.54
C LEU A 723 15.16 42.77 -4.86
N ASN A 724 15.02 44.07 -5.14
CA ASN A 724 13.92 44.90 -4.66
C ASN A 724 12.73 44.75 -5.62
N LEU A 725 11.61 44.24 -5.11
CA LEU A 725 10.45 43.76 -5.89
C LEU A 725 9.13 44.26 -5.25
N PRO A 726 8.82 45.57 -5.31
CA PRO A 726 7.65 46.14 -4.61
C PRO A 726 6.30 45.61 -5.11
N GLY A 727 6.26 44.96 -6.27
CA GLY A 727 5.04 44.37 -6.84
C GLY A 727 4.66 43.00 -6.29
N LEU A 728 5.46 42.37 -5.42
CA LEU A 728 5.16 41.02 -4.91
C LEU A 728 3.86 40.96 -4.10
N LYS A 729 3.08 39.90 -4.30
CA LYS A 729 1.92 39.55 -3.48
C LYS A 729 2.13 38.23 -2.77
N THR A 730 1.66 38.13 -1.53
CA THR A 730 1.57 36.87 -0.78
C THR A 730 0.50 35.95 -1.38
N ARG A 731 0.64 34.64 -1.17
CA ARG A 731 -0.15 33.55 -1.77
C ARG A 731 0.01 33.43 -3.29
N TYR A 732 1.17 33.84 -3.81
CA TYR A 732 1.59 33.66 -5.19
C TYR A 732 2.91 32.88 -5.24
N VAL A 733 3.16 32.25 -6.39
CA VAL A 733 4.45 31.69 -6.76
C VAL A 733 5.22 32.74 -7.55
N THR A 734 6.43 33.04 -7.11
CA THR A 734 7.37 33.95 -7.75
C THR A 734 8.38 33.14 -8.54
N ARG A 735 8.31 33.24 -9.86
CA ARG A 735 9.31 32.70 -10.77
C ARG A 735 10.46 33.70 -10.88
N VAL A 736 11.68 33.24 -10.67
CA VAL A 736 12.90 34.02 -10.93
C VAL A 736 13.73 33.27 -11.94
N VAL A 737 14.10 33.94 -13.03
CA VAL A 737 15.08 33.47 -14.03
C VAL A 737 16.30 34.37 -13.91
N ALA A 738 17.46 33.82 -13.61
CA ALA A 738 18.72 34.53 -13.36
C ALA A 738 19.78 34.18 -14.42
N SER A 739 19.39 34.12 -15.70
CA SER A 739 20.22 33.61 -16.80
C SER A 739 21.45 34.48 -17.12
N GLY A 740 21.46 35.75 -16.69
CA GLY A 740 22.62 36.63 -16.85
C GLY A 740 23.68 36.47 -15.76
N VAL A 741 23.42 35.71 -14.69
CA VAL A 741 24.33 35.61 -13.55
C VAL A 741 25.44 34.59 -13.79
N GLU A 742 26.68 35.02 -13.56
CA GLU A 742 27.87 34.16 -13.55
C GLU A 742 28.66 34.31 -12.24
N SER A 743 29.52 33.34 -11.98
CA SER A 743 30.48 33.38 -10.87
C SER A 743 31.63 34.35 -11.17
N VAL A 744 32.45 34.67 -10.17
CA VAL A 744 33.70 35.42 -10.39
C VAL A 744 34.71 34.72 -11.32
N THR A 745 34.53 33.41 -11.56
CA THR A 745 35.35 32.61 -12.48
C THR A 745 34.71 32.44 -13.85
N GLY A 746 33.54 33.04 -14.10
CA GLY A 746 32.80 32.93 -15.37
C GLY A 746 31.98 31.65 -15.52
N GLU A 747 31.70 30.95 -14.42
CA GLU A 747 30.81 29.78 -14.43
C GLU A 747 29.35 30.24 -14.47
N LEU A 748 28.55 29.65 -15.34
CA LEU A 748 27.11 29.90 -15.42
C LEU A 748 26.35 29.07 -14.38
N LEU A 749 25.16 29.54 -14.00
CA LEU A 749 24.29 28.77 -13.10
C LEU A 749 23.92 27.42 -13.72
N ARG A 750 24.15 26.34 -12.98
CA ARG A 750 23.68 25.00 -13.40
C ARG A 750 22.15 24.93 -13.51
N SER A 751 21.45 25.76 -12.76
CA SER A 751 20.00 25.95 -12.83
C SER A 751 19.68 27.45 -12.76
N GLU A 752 19.27 28.03 -13.89
CA GLU A 752 18.99 29.46 -14.03
C GLU A 752 17.62 29.87 -13.46
N GLU A 753 16.77 28.90 -13.09
CA GLU A 753 15.37 29.15 -12.79
C GLU A 753 14.95 28.54 -11.45
N LEU A 754 14.19 29.31 -10.67
CA LEU A 754 13.57 28.87 -9.42
C LEU A 754 12.12 29.36 -9.29
N TYR A 755 11.37 28.68 -8.42
CA TYR A 755 9.99 29.02 -8.09
C TYR A 755 9.81 29.13 -6.59
N TYR A 756 9.64 30.36 -6.12
CA TYR A 756 9.47 30.67 -4.72
C TYR A 756 7.98 30.81 -4.37
N THR A 757 7.46 29.96 -3.49
CA THR A 757 6.10 30.14 -2.96
C THR A 757 6.14 31.16 -1.84
N LEU A 758 5.50 32.33 -2.03
CA LEU A 758 5.51 33.41 -1.06
C LEU A 758 4.20 33.41 -0.27
N ASN A 759 4.24 32.98 1.00
CA ASN A 759 3.05 32.95 1.86
C ASN A 759 2.99 34.14 2.82
N GLU A 760 4.13 34.55 3.39
CA GLU A 760 4.32 35.64 4.34
C GLU A 760 5.54 36.47 3.91
N LEU A 761 5.51 37.77 4.22
CA LEU A 761 6.69 38.63 4.20
C LEU A 761 7.24 38.75 5.63
N PRO A 762 8.57 38.80 5.82
CA PRO A 762 9.16 39.13 7.12
C PRO A 762 8.67 40.49 7.62
N GLN A 763 8.64 40.66 8.95
CA GLN A 763 8.27 41.91 9.62
C GLN A 763 9.49 42.73 10.04
#